data_AF-V5G2W6-F1
#
_entry.id   AF-V5G2W6-F1
#
_cell.length_a   1.000
_cell.length_b   1.000
_cell.length_c   1.000
_cell.angle_alpha   90.00
_cell.angle_beta   90.00
_cell.angle_gamma   90.00
#
_symmetry.space_group_name_H-M   'P 1'
#
loop_
_entity.id
_entity.type
_entity.pdbx_description
1 polymer ?
#
loop_
_entity_poly.entity_id
_entity_poly.type
_entity_poly.pdbx_seq_one_letter_code
_entity_poly.pdbx_strand_id
1 'polypeptide(L)'
;MHIESIPMWTGKGNNYAYLVTDEPTKDSVIIDPANPPEVTPVLKSQIDSGKINLTAIVNTHHHWDHAGGNDEILKAFGKLAIIGGRDCKSVTKTPKHGEIFKIGERISAKALHTPCHTQDSICYFLEDGDQRAVFTGDTLFIAGCGRFFEGNAKEMHKALNETLAALPDDTKVYPGHEYTKSNVKFCLAVSQSEPIKKLEAFAAQNQQTQGKFTIGDEKLHNVFMRVNDPVIQKATGKTDPVDVMAALREMKNSIKYRVIAPDFPGFGFTEVPADFEYTFEALTTVTADFLDALSISAFSVYIFDYGAPVAFRLALQRPNAIKAIISQNGNAYKEGLGDAWAPVKDFWTSENTPHDRAKIESALLNFDMTKLQYTQGTADPNSIAPESYYLDYALMERPGNKDIQLDLLRDYRHNIALYDRFHEYFRESQVPLLAIWGKNDFFFIPPGAEAFKRDIPNAEVKFLDAGHFAVESDTAVIAKDIVDFLTRNKFSHTNKDQDFPMMDNGAAGEPLRAKHRVLETGAGIVQDFQPVKQICAFLNAFHIYADDPSRCVEANHYCSHITEDLRQCLIYDSPKPNARLIGIEYMITPRLYETLPREERRLWHSHEFEVKSGMLVMPVPQGVPEAVWKKAETSEMEEVIPLYGKTFHFWQIDRGDTVPLGMPKLMGSFVDEDMAKRTCPSFEKMLEDRDQRFNVDRKDKAKSREYIEIPKKHPDADGFWEDQDKKANRP
;
A
#
# COMPACT_ATOMS: atom_id res chain seq x y z
N MET A 1 11.61 5.77 39.68
CA MET A 1 10.55 5.96 38.68
C MET A 1 10.07 4.58 38.30
N HIS A 2 8.77 4.39 38.13
CA HIS A 2 8.22 3.14 37.64
C HIS A 2 7.83 3.30 36.17
N ILE A 3 8.25 2.35 35.32
CA ILE A 3 7.93 2.35 33.88
C ILE A 3 7.27 1.01 33.55
N GLU A 4 6.04 1.07 33.07
CA GLU A 4 5.29 -0.07 32.59
C GLU A 4 5.08 0.04 31.09
N SER A 5 5.51 -0.99 30.35
CA SER A 5 5.25 -1.11 28.91
C SER A 5 3.89 -1.73 28.68
N ILE A 6 3.08 -1.09 27.85
CA ILE A 6 1.78 -1.56 27.42
C ILE A 6 1.92 -1.90 25.93
N PRO A 7 2.07 -3.17 25.55
CA PRO A 7 2.17 -3.57 24.15
C PRO A 7 0.82 -3.32 23.47
N MET A 8 0.86 -2.69 22.31
CA MET A 8 -0.31 -2.33 21.54
C MET A 8 -0.44 -3.19 20.28
N TRP A 9 -1.67 -3.58 19.95
CA TRP A 9 -2.02 -4.47 18.85
C TRP A 9 -1.37 -5.86 18.96
N THR A 10 -1.24 -6.39 20.18
CA THR A 10 -0.56 -7.68 20.42
C THR A 10 -1.11 -8.79 19.51
N GLY A 11 -0.27 -9.35 18.64
CA GLY A 11 -0.63 -10.40 17.67
C GLY A 11 -1.01 -9.92 16.26
N LYS A 12 -1.19 -8.61 16.04
CA LYS A 12 -1.46 -7.99 14.73
C LYS A 12 -0.58 -6.77 14.41
N GLY A 13 0.02 -6.16 15.43
CA GLY A 13 0.96 -5.05 15.36
C GLY A 13 2.04 -5.22 16.43
N ASN A 14 2.83 -4.16 16.65
CA ASN A 14 4.04 -4.26 17.45
C ASN A 14 4.44 -2.95 18.15
N ASN A 15 3.48 -2.06 18.45
CA ASN A 15 3.77 -0.78 19.10
C ASN A 15 3.84 -0.91 20.62
N TYR A 16 4.45 0.06 21.29
CA TYR A 16 4.46 0.20 22.74
C TYR A 16 3.94 1.57 23.18
N ALA A 17 3.04 1.57 24.15
CA ALA A 17 2.80 2.73 25.01
C ALA A 17 3.55 2.55 26.35
N TYR A 18 3.85 3.65 27.03
CA TYR A 18 4.60 3.60 28.28
C TYR A 18 3.96 4.44 29.37
N LEU A 19 3.51 3.78 30.45
CA LEU A 19 3.07 4.45 31.66
C LEU A 19 4.29 4.71 32.54
N VAL A 20 4.55 5.98 32.84
CA VAL A 20 5.65 6.40 33.71
C VAL A 20 5.08 7.05 34.96
N THR A 21 5.51 6.57 36.13
CA THR A 21 5.00 7.00 37.44
C THR A 21 6.12 7.44 38.36
N ASP A 22 5.97 8.62 38.97
CA ASP A 22 6.73 9.06 40.13
C ASP A 22 6.16 8.38 41.38
N GLU A 23 6.85 7.37 41.92
CA GLU A 23 6.31 6.55 43.01
C GLU A 23 5.89 7.32 44.28
N PRO A 24 6.61 8.38 44.74
CA PRO A 24 6.21 9.14 45.93
C PRO A 24 4.91 9.93 45.76
N THR A 25 4.78 10.69 44.68
CA THR A 25 3.59 11.52 44.43
C THR A 25 2.46 10.76 43.74
N LYS A 26 2.81 9.65 43.07
CA LYS A 26 2.01 8.87 42.14
C LYS A 26 1.70 9.59 40.83
N ASP A 27 2.18 10.82 40.65
CA ASP A 27 2.00 11.56 39.40
C ASP A 27 2.59 10.76 38.24
N SER A 28 1.80 10.62 37.19
CA SER A 28 2.09 9.74 36.09
C SER A 28 1.79 10.39 34.76
N VAL A 29 2.52 9.97 33.73
CA VAL A 29 2.24 10.31 32.33
C VAL A 29 2.14 9.03 31.51
N ILE A 30 1.35 9.09 30.45
CA ILE A 30 1.26 8.02 29.46
C ILE A 30 1.89 8.49 28.14
N ILE A 31 2.86 7.73 27.65
CA ILE A 31 3.61 8.04 26.43
C ILE A 31 3.06 7.21 25.27
N ASP A 32 2.78 7.88 24.14
CA ASP A 32 2.27 7.31 22.88
C ASP A 32 1.07 6.35 23.04
N PRO A 33 -0.04 6.77 23.69
CA PRO A 33 -1.18 5.88 23.96
C PRO A 33 -2.08 5.65 22.74
N ALA A 34 -1.53 5.18 21.62
CA ALA A 34 -2.22 5.13 20.34
C ALA A 34 -3.37 4.12 20.24
N ASN A 35 -3.35 3.09 21.07
CA ASN A 35 -4.39 2.06 21.11
C ASN A 35 -5.19 2.06 22.43
N PRO A 36 -6.05 3.06 22.67
CA PRO A 36 -6.60 3.24 24.00
C PRO A 36 -7.50 2.12 24.55
N PRO A 37 -8.03 1.11 23.84
CA PRO A 37 -8.74 0.02 24.53
C PRO A 37 -7.81 -1.02 25.13
N GLU A 38 -6.53 -1.02 24.75
CA GLU A 38 -5.51 -1.78 25.46
C GLU A 38 -4.85 -0.92 26.55
N VAL A 39 -4.72 0.39 26.33
CA VAL A 39 -4.10 1.32 27.30
C VAL A 39 -5.04 1.75 28.43
N THR A 40 -6.29 2.11 28.12
CA THR A 40 -7.28 2.64 29.09
C THR A 40 -7.59 1.65 30.21
N PRO A 41 -7.78 0.33 29.98
CA PRO A 41 -8.02 -0.61 31.07
C PRO A 41 -6.85 -0.67 32.08
N VAL A 42 -5.61 -0.59 31.58
CA VAL A 42 -4.41 -0.55 32.44
C VAL A 42 -4.41 0.72 33.28
N LEU A 43 -4.55 1.88 32.64
CA LEU A 43 -4.59 3.18 33.33
C LEU A 43 -5.70 3.24 34.38
N LYS A 44 -6.92 2.82 34.03
CA LYS A 44 -8.08 2.85 34.92
C LYS A 44 -7.86 1.93 36.13
N SER A 45 -7.39 0.70 35.92
CA SER A 45 -7.10 -0.22 37.03
C SER A 45 -6.09 0.38 38.02
N GLN A 46 -5.09 1.11 37.53
CA GLN A 46 -4.09 1.74 38.39
C GLN A 46 -4.58 3.00 39.09
N ILE A 47 -5.41 3.82 38.43
CA ILE A 47 -6.06 4.98 39.06
C ILE A 47 -7.02 4.51 40.16
N ASP A 48 -7.88 3.54 39.87
CA ASP A 48 -8.91 3.04 40.79
C ASP A 48 -8.28 2.37 42.03
N SER A 49 -7.12 1.71 41.87
CA SER A 49 -6.36 1.15 42.99
C SER A 49 -5.51 2.19 43.74
N GLY A 50 -5.57 3.47 43.34
CA GLY A 50 -4.81 4.55 43.95
C GLY A 50 -3.30 4.40 43.77
N LYS A 51 -2.86 3.66 42.75
CA LYS A 51 -1.44 3.47 42.41
C LYS A 51 -0.86 4.63 41.62
N ILE A 52 -1.68 5.28 40.79
CA ILE A 52 -1.26 6.40 39.96
C ILE A 52 -2.22 7.59 40.05
N ASN A 53 -1.69 8.78 39.78
CA ASN A 53 -2.40 10.02 39.46
C ASN A 53 -1.99 10.43 38.04
N LEU A 54 -2.86 10.24 37.04
CA LEU A 54 -2.52 10.55 35.64
C LEU A 54 -2.59 12.06 35.40
N THR A 55 -1.49 12.67 34.97
CA THR A 55 -1.33 14.14 34.88
C THR A 55 -1.18 14.66 33.43
N ALA A 56 -0.60 13.86 32.54
CA ALA A 56 -0.41 14.24 31.14
C ALA A 56 -0.35 13.04 30.19
N ILE A 57 -0.64 13.31 28.92
CA ILE A 57 -0.27 12.47 27.78
C ILE A 57 1.00 13.08 27.18
N VAL A 58 1.94 12.22 26.79
CA VAL A 58 3.16 12.63 26.10
C VAL A 58 3.23 11.92 24.76
N ASN A 59 3.47 12.64 23.67
CA ASN A 59 3.64 12.05 22.35
C ASN A 59 5.02 12.33 21.80
N THR A 60 5.60 11.32 21.16
CA THR A 60 6.88 11.43 20.47
C THR A 60 6.71 12.12 19.11
N HIS A 61 5.67 11.79 18.34
CA HIS A 61 5.39 12.38 17.03
C HIS A 61 3.94 12.15 16.58
N HIS A 62 3.56 12.79 15.47
CA HIS A 62 2.15 12.87 15.03
C HIS A 62 1.55 11.61 14.40
N HIS A 63 2.35 10.60 14.02
CA HIS A 63 1.77 9.43 13.35
C HIS A 63 0.69 8.79 14.22
N TRP A 64 -0.34 8.30 13.53
CA TRP A 64 -1.57 7.84 14.17
C TRP A 64 -1.33 6.70 15.17
N ASP A 65 -0.36 5.83 14.91
CA ASP A 65 0.02 4.72 15.78
C ASP A 65 0.86 5.15 17.00
N HIS A 66 0.99 6.46 17.23
CA HIS A 66 1.54 7.09 18.45
C HIS A 66 0.57 8.10 19.08
N ALA A 67 0.05 9.04 18.29
CA ALA A 67 -0.80 10.14 18.76
C ALA A 67 -2.30 9.93 18.51
N GLY A 68 -2.69 8.88 17.77
CA GLY A 68 -4.08 8.63 17.35
C GLY A 68 -5.04 8.39 18.51
N GLY A 69 -4.53 7.98 19.67
CA GLY A 69 -5.30 7.74 20.89
C GLY A 69 -5.41 8.91 21.86
N ASN A 70 -4.95 10.10 21.50
CA ASN A 70 -4.93 11.24 22.43
C ASN A 70 -6.33 11.67 22.88
N ASP A 71 -7.23 11.94 21.93
CA ASP A 71 -8.60 12.40 22.23
C ASP A 71 -9.36 11.37 23.05
N GLU A 72 -9.11 10.11 22.74
CA GLU A 72 -9.63 8.89 23.35
C GLU A 72 -9.21 8.72 24.82
N ILE A 73 -7.96 9.04 25.14
CA ILE A 73 -7.51 9.10 26.53
C ILE A 73 -8.11 10.34 27.23
N LEU A 74 -8.13 11.51 26.57
CA LEU A 74 -8.65 12.75 27.17
C LEU A 74 -10.10 12.61 27.65
N LYS A 75 -11.05 12.29 26.76
CA LYS A 75 -12.44 12.08 27.24
C LYS A 75 -12.63 10.84 28.16
N ALA A 76 -11.62 9.99 28.39
CA ALA A 76 -11.69 8.89 29.38
C ALA A 76 -11.20 9.31 30.77
N PHE A 77 -10.19 10.19 30.85
CA PHE A 77 -9.53 10.57 32.11
C PHE A 77 -9.62 12.07 32.44
N GLY A 78 -10.27 12.88 31.60
CA GLY A 78 -10.47 14.31 31.79
C GLY A 78 -9.47 15.19 31.04
N LYS A 79 -9.44 16.48 31.37
CA LYS A 79 -8.51 17.45 30.75
C LYS A 79 -7.09 17.20 31.27
N LEU A 80 -6.34 16.36 30.55
CA LEU A 80 -4.91 16.21 30.72
C LEU A 80 -4.17 17.19 29.80
N ALA A 81 -2.98 17.62 30.20
CA ALA A 81 -2.08 18.26 29.24
C ALA A 81 -1.62 17.20 28.23
N ILE A 82 -1.57 17.57 26.95
CA ILE A 82 -0.90 16.80 25.89
C ILE A 82 0.41 17.51 25.57
N ILE A 83 1.52 16.84 25.82
CA ILE A 83 2.88 17.34 25.62
C ILE A 83 3.49 16.58 24.44
N GLY A 84 3.82 17.25 23.34
CA GLY A 84 4.18 16.52 22.13
C GLY A 84 4.79 17.36 21.03
N GLY A 85 5.14 16.69 19.93
CA GLY A 85 5.40 17.34 18.65
C GLY A 85 4.26 18.27 18.25
N ARG A 86 4.58 19.35 17.54
CA ARG A 86 3.61 20.43 17.21
C ARG A 86 2.43 19.93 16.38
N ASP A 87 2.62 18.85 15.63
CA ASP A 87 1.65 18.29 14.68
C ASP A 87 0.87 17.11 15.31
N CYS A 88 1.18 16.75 16.57
CA CYS A 88 0.46 15.72 17.32
C CYS A 88 -0.99 16.14 17.61
N LYS A 89 -1.91 15.18 17.46
CA LYS A 89 -3.35 15.40 17.67
C LYS A 89 -3.63 15.98 19.06
N SER A 90 -4.35 17.09 19.12
CA SER A 90 -4.75 17.76 20.38
C SER A 90 -3.60 18.20 21.29
N VAL A 91 -2.39 18.37 20.76
CA VAL A 91 -1.25 18.86 21.53
C VAL A 91 -1.55 20.20 22.19
N THR A 92 -1.31 20.30 23.49
CA THR A 92 -1.54 21.51 24.29
C THR A 92 -0.24 22.27 24.58
N LYS A 93 0.89 21.56 24.53
CA LYS A 93 2.21 22.11 24.78
C LYS A 93 3.24 21.39 23.94
N THR A 94 3.99 22.13 23.14
CA THR A 94 5.19 21.63 22.46
C THR A 94 6.43 22.16 23.20
N PRO A 95 7.14 21.32 23.97
CA PRO A 95 8.34 21.75 24.67
C PRO A 95 9.45 22.09 23.67
N LYS A 96 10.25 23.11 23.97
CA LYS A 96 11.43 23.44 23.15
C LYS A 96 12.48 22.34 23.28
N HIS A 97 13.34 22.19 22.27
CA HIS A 97 14.51 21.32 22.39
C HIS A 97 15.34 21.71 23.63
N GLY A 98 15.61 20.74 24.50
CA GLY A 98 16.31 20.90 25.78
C GLY A 98 15.46 21.38 26.94
N GLU A 99 14.17 21.71 26.73
CA GLU A 99 13.26 22.11 27.81
C GLU A 99 13.02 20.94 28.77
N ILE A 100 13.01 21.25 30.06
CA ILE A 100 12.79 20.28 31.14
C ILE A 100 11.45 20.57 31.80
N PHE A 101 10.64 19.54 31.99
CA PHE A 101 9.45 19.56 32.82
C PHE A 101 9.49 18.43 33.86
N LYS A 102 8.65 18.51 34.88
CA LYS A 102 8.59 17.54 35.97
C LYS A 102 7.38 16.62 35.82
N ILE A 103 7.56 15.36 36.23
CA ILE A 103 6.49 14.40 36.47
C ILE A 103 6.56 14.06 37.96
N GLY A 104 5.58 14.52 38.73
CA GLY A 104 5.67 14.50 40.19
C GLY A 104 6.80 15.35 40.74
N GLU A 105 7.39 14.92 41.84
CA GLU A 105 8.45 15.67 42.53
C GLU A 105 9.85 15.29 42.03
N ARG A 106 10.07 14.00 41.73
CA ARG A 106 11.44 13.52 41.45
C ARG A 106 11.79 13.51 39.97
N ILE A 107 10.90 13.03 39.12
CA ILE A 107 11.24 12.74 37.71
C ILE A 107 11.39 14.05 36.93
N SER A 108 12.57 14.29 36.34
CA SER A 108 12.76 15.32 35.32
C SER A 108 12.71 14.72 33.93
N ALA A 109 11.84 15.26 33.06
CA ALA A 109 11.72 14.89 31.66
C ALA A 109 12.27 16.03 30.78
N LYS A 110 13.31 15.73 30.00
CA LYS A 110 13.93 16.64 29.05
C LYS A 110 13.49 16.28 27.62
N ALA A 111 12.91 17.25 26.92
CA ALA A 111 12.51 17.10 25.52
C ALA A 111 13.72 17.24 24.58
N LEU A 112 13.92 16.28 23.69
CA LEU A 112 15.01 16.23 22.73
C LEU A 112 14.41 16.11 21.33
N HIS A 113 14.33 17.24 20.61
CA HIS A 113 13.87 17.23 19.21
C HIS A 113 14.81 16.41 18.33
N THR A 114 14.25 15.48 17.57
CA THR A 114 14.94 14.52 16.70
C THR A 114 14.24 14.43 15.33
N PRO A 115 14.11 15.55 14.59
CA PRO A 115 13.43 15.54 13.30
C PRO A 115 14.15 14.59 12.35
N CYS A 116 13.40 13.72 11.66
CA CYS A 116 13.81 12.98 10.47
C CYS A 116 12.70 12.01 10.05
N HIS A 117 12.30 11.14 10.99
CA HIS A 117 11.19 10.21 10.75
C HIS A 117 9.93 11.01 10.45
N THR A 118 9.60 11.93 11.36
CA THR A 118 8.76 13.09 11.09
C THR A 118 9.52 14.36 11.49
N GLN A 119 9.08 15.52 10.99
CA GLN A 119 9.65 16.82 11.35
C GLN A 119 9.29 17.26 12.77
N ASP A 120 8.23 16.71 13.35
CA ASP A 120 7.78 17.01 14.71
C ASP A 120 8.28 16.02 15.78
N SER A 121 9.15 15.07 15.41
CA SER A 121 9.66 14.04 16.32
C SER A 121 10.43 14.59 17.53
N ILE A 122 10.04 14.15 18.73
CA ILE A 122 10.66 14.47 20.03
C ILE A 122 10.90 13.17 20.81
N CYS A 123 12.14 12.96 21.24
CA CYS A 123 12.49 11.97 22.26
C CYS A 123 12.41 12.59 23.67
N TYR A 124 12.04 11.81 24.68
CA TYR A 124 11.97 12.28 26.07
C TYR A 124 12.96 11.53 26.95
N PHE A 125 13.97 12.24 27.45
CA PHE A 125 14.96 11.71 28.38
C PHE A 125 14.52 12.00 29.82
N LEU A 126 14.31 10.95 30.61
CA LEU A 126 13.82 11.00 31.97
C LEU A 126 14.90 10.58 32.96
N GLU A 127 15.02 11.34 34.05
CA GLU A 127 15.93 11.08 35.17
C GLU A 127 15.18 11.09 36.51
N ASP A 128 15.50 10.12 37.36
CA ASP A 128 15.04 10.02 38.74
C ASP A 128 16.13 9.42 39.63
N GLY A 129 16.89 10.29 40.31
CA GLY A 129 18.11 9.92 41.00
C GLY A 129 19.13 9.33 40.02
N ASP A 130 19.56 8.09 40.26
CA ASP A 130 20.48 7.36 39.38
C ASP A 130 19.77 6.60 38.24
N GLN A 131 18.43 6.61 38.18
CA GLN A 131 17.68 5.93 37.13
C GLN A 131 17.53 6.84 35.91
N ARG A 132 17.80 6.29 34.71
CA ARG A 132 17.72 6.99 33.43
C ARG A 132 16.98 6.19 32.37
N ALA A 133 16.09 6.85 31.63
CA ALA A 133 15.34 6.25 30.53
C ALA A 133 15.15 7.25 29.39
N VAL A 134 15.06 6.78 28.15
CA VAL A 134 14.73 7.61 27.00
C VAL A 134 13.65 6.96 26.16
N PHE A 135 12.57 7.72 25.92
CA PHE A 135 11.47 7.33 25.05
C PHE A 135 11.71 7.92 23.68
N THR A 136 11.83 7.06 22.67
CA THR A 136 12.47 7.43 21.39
C THR A 136 11.52 7.42 20.20
N GLY A 137 10.28 6.99 20.40
CA GLY A 137 9.30 6.81 19.33
C GLY A 137 9.94 6.05 18.17
N ASP A 138 9.85 6.66 16.99
CA ASP A 138 10.36 6.08 15.76
C ASP A 138 11.70 6.66 15.32
N THR A 139 12.38 7.41 16.19
CA THR A 139 13.74 7.88 15.91
C THR A 139 14.74 6.73 16.05
N LEU A 140 14.79 6.10 17.23
CA LEU A 140 15.70 5.00 17.58
C LEU A 140 14.89 3.75 17.90
N PHE A 141 15.23 2.62 17.27
CA PHE A 141 14.76 1.30 17.67
C PHE A 141 15.91 0.50 18.24
N ILE A 142 15.62 -0.58 18.98
CA ILE A 142 16.67 -1.54 19.34
C ILE A 142 17.30 -2.08 18.06
N ALA A 143 18.60 -1.85 17.90
CA ALA A 143 19.39 -2.15 16.70
C ALA A 143 18.87 -1.57 15.37
N GLY A 144 18.07 -0.51 15.39
CA GLY A 144 17.57 0.13 14.17
C GLY A 144 17.27 1.61 14.31
N CYS A 145 16.70 2.20 13.25
CA CYS A 145 16.18 3.56 13.25
C CYS A 145 14.92 3.66 12.38
N GLY A 146 14.18 4.75 12.53
CA GLY A 146 13.04 5.10 11.68
C GLY A 146 13.36 5.15 10.20
N ARG A 147 12.33 4.98 9.37
CA ARG A 147 12.38 5.41 7.96
C ARG A 147 12.34 6.93 7.90
N PHE A 148 13.02 7.51 6.91
CA PHE A 148 13.13 8.97 6.76
C PHE A 148 11.95 9.47 5.92
N PHE A 149 10.74 9.45 6.46
CA PHE A 149 9.55 9.83 5.68
C PHE A 149 9.54 11.32 5.36
N GLU A 150 9.93 12.16 6.32
CA GLU A 150 9.86 13.62 6.18
C GLU A 150 11.23 14.30 6.27
N GLY A 151 12.30 13.53 6.34
CA GLY A 151 13.65 14.02 6.57
C GLY A 151 14.73 13.28 5.80
N ASN A 152 15.97 13.48 6.21
CA ASN A 152 17.13 12.96 5.50
C ASN A 152 18.22 12.38 6.43
N ALA A 153 19.24 11.78 5.81
CA ALA A 153 20.33 11.13 6.53
C ALA A 153 21.12 12.05 7.46
N LYS A 154 21.26 13.34 7.13
CA LYS A 154 21.95 14.32 7.98
C LYS A 154 21.17 14.54 9.28
N GLU A 155 19.86 14.63 9.16
CA GLU A 155 18.96 14.80 10.29
C GLU A 155 18.94 13.55 11.18
N MET A 156 18.80 12.35 10.60
CA MET A 156 18.88 11.11 11.39
C MET A 156 20.27 10.93 12.03
N HIS A 157 21.35 11.26 11.33
CA HIS A 157 22.69 11.19 11.89
C HIS A 157 22.81 12.10 13.11
N LYS A 158 22.36 13.35 13.01
CA LYS A 158 22.32 14.28 14.14
C LYS A 158 21.44 13.75 15.28
N ALA A 159 20.24 13.26 14.98
CA ALA A 159 19.32 12.71 15.99
C ALA A 159 19.95 11.56 16.78
N LEU A 160 20.52 10.57 16.10
CA LEU A 160 21.08 9.39 16.75
C LEU A 160 22.47 9.63 17.34
N ASN A 161 23.39 10.19 16.55
CA ASN A 161 24.82 10.20 16.86
C ASN A 161 25.32 11.47 17.53
N GLU A 162 24.53 12.55 17.53
CA GLU A 162 24.84 13.78 18.27
C GLU A 162 23.89 13.96 19.46
N THR A 163 22.57 13.86 19.25
CA THR A 163 21.57 14.12 20.29
C THR A 163 21.42 12.92 21.25
N LEU A 164 21.02 11.75 20.76
CA LEU A 164 20.75 10.59 21.62
C LEU A 164 22.04 9.93 22.12
N ALA A 165 23.09 9.87 21.30
CA ALA A 165 24.39 9.35 21.71
C ALA A 165 25.08 10.21 22.79
N ALA A 166 24.70 11.48 22.98
CA ALA A 166 25.21 12.32 24.05
C ALA A 166 24.60 12.01 25.43
N LEU A 167 23.54 11.18 25.49
CA LEU A 167 22.97 10.73 26.75
C LEU A 167 23.92 9.76 27.48
N PRO A 168 23.81 9.65 28.82
CA PRO A 168 24.58 8.69 29.61
C PRO A 168 24.38 7.25 29.11
N ASP A 169 25.46 6.47 29.06
CA ASP A 169 25.44 5.12 28.48
C ASP A 169 24.50 4.16 29.20
N ASP A 170 24.23 4.35 30.50
CA ASP A 170 23.30 3.54 31.30
C ASP A 170 21.82 3.90 31.09
N THR A 171 21.51 4.86 30.20
CA THR A 171 20.14 5.27 29.87
C THR A 171 19.40 4.16 29.13
N LYS A 172 18.33 3.63 29.72
CA LYS A 172 17.50 2.57 29.11
C LYS A 172 16.68 3.11 27.93
N VAL A 173 16.62 2.35 26.84
CA VAL A 173 15.91 2.74 25.61
C VAL A 173 14.51 2.13 25.56
N TYR A 174 13.52 2.97 25.32
CA TYR A 174 12.11 2.62 25.15
C TYR A 174 11.62 3.12 23.78
N PRO A 175 11.62 2.26 22.75
CA PRO A 175 11.27 2.64 21.38
C PRO A 175 9.75 2.57 21.10
N GLY A 176 9.32 3.07 19.95
CA GLY A 176 7.93 2.99 19.48
C GLY A 176 7.43 1.58 19.18
N HIS A 177 8.32 0.72 18.65
CA HIS A 177 7.96 -0.60 18.12
C HIS A 177 8.92 -1.72 18.52
N GLU A 178 8.39 -2.95 18.53
CA GLU A 178 9.14 -4.19 18.59
C GLU A 178 9.58 -4.65 17.18
N TYR A 179 10.64 -4.01 16.66
CA TYR A 179 11.29 -4.38 15.40
C TYR A 179 12.61 -5.14 15.59
N THR A 180 12.97 -5.50 16.82
CA THR A 180 14.34 -5.93 17.15
C THR A 180 14.81 -7.13 16.34
N LYS A 181 13.96 -8.14 16.14
CA LYS A 181 14.31 -9.33 15.34
C LYS A 181 14.67 -8.99 13.90
N SER A 182 13.91 -8.12 13.24
CA SER A 182 14.18 -7.73 11.86
C SER A 182 15.38 -6.79 11.77
N ASN A 183 15.54 -5.91 12.76
CA ASN A 183 16.67 -5.00 12.89
C ASN A 183 17.99 -5.74 13.08
N VAL A 184 18.04 -6.71 14.00
CA VAL A 184 19.23 -7.54 14.24
C VAL A 184 19.64 -8.31 12.99
N LYS A 185 18.67 -8.86 12.25
CA LYS A 185 18.95 -9.54 10.99
C LYS A 185 19.67 -8.65 9.98
N PHE A 186 19.24 -7.38 9.89
CA PHE A 186 19.93 -6.38 9.08
C PHE A 186 21.31 -6.03 9.65
N CYS A 187 21.42 -5.78 10.96
CA CYS A 187 22.70 -5.49 11.61
C CYS A 187 23.73 -6.61 11.37
N LEU A 188 23.34 -7.89 11.46
CA LEU A 188 24.20 -9.03 11.16
C LEU A 188 24.63 -9.07 9.69
N ALA A 189 23.77 -8.69 8.75
CA ALA A 189 24.15 -8.59 7.34
C ALA A 189 25.23 -7.53 7.10
N VAL A 190 25.32 -6.50 7.95
CA VAL A 190 26.30 -5.40 7.86
C VAL A 190 27.55 -5.65 8.72
N SER A 191 27.40 -6.14 9.95
CA SER A 191 28.48 -6.33 10.93
C SER A 191 28.21 -7.54 11.82
N GLN A 192 29.21 -8.42 11.95
CA GLN A 192 29.14 -9.67 12.72
C GLN A 192 29.71 -9.53 14.14
N SER A 193 29.67 -8.33 14.72
CA SER A 193 30.26 -8.03 16.03
C SER A 193 29.57 -8.79 17.17
N GLU A 194 30.33 -9.13 18.21
CA GLU A 194 29.84 -9.89 19.37
C GLU A 194 28.60 -9.26 20.06
N PRO A 195 28.50 -7.92 20.21
CA PRO A 195 27.28 -7.29 20.74
C PRO A 195 26.01 -7.59 19.91
N ILE A 196 26.12 -7.64 18.58
CA ILE A 196 24.99 -7.93 17.68
C ILE A 196 24.55 -9.39 17.83
N LYS A 197 25.49 -10.33 17.95
CA LYS A 197 25.20 -11.76 18.16
C LYS A 197 24.55 -12.03 19.52
N LYS A 198 25.00 -11.34 20.57
CA LYS A 198 24.35 -11.40 21.88
C LYS A 198 22.92 -10.87 21.83
N LEU A 199 22.70 -9.77 21.09
CA LEU A 199 21.35 -9.25 20.86
C LEU A 199 20.49 -10.23 20.05
N GLU A 200 21.03 -10.89 19.04
CA GLU A 200 20.33 -11.95 18.28
C GLU A 200 19.85 -13.08 19.19
N ALA A 201 20.74 -13.62 20.02
CA ALA A 201 20.42 -14.68 20.97
C ALA A 201 19.34 -14.21 21.96
N PHE A 202 19.43 -12.98 22.46
CA PHE A 202 18.42 -12.40 23.33
C PHE A 202 17.07 -12.25 22.63
N ALA A 203 17.04 -11.65 21.44
CA ALA A 203 15.82 -11.42 20.66
C ALA A 203 15.15 -12.74 20.24
N ALA A 204 15.92 -13.82 20.02
CA ALA A 204 15.36 -15.15 19.74
C ALA A 204 14.58 -15.73 20.94
N GLN A 205 14.97 -15.40 22.17
CA GLN A 205 14.40 -15.94 23.40
C GLN A 205 13.35 -15.04 24.05
N ASN A 206 13.23 -13.78 23.60
CA ASN A 206 12.36 -12.80 24.21
C ASN A 206 11.36 -12.25 23.18
N GLN A 207 10.10 -12.12 23.60
CA GLN A 207 9.07 -11.48 22.77
C GLN A 207 9.15 -9.95 22.81
N GLN A 208 9.74 -9.39 23.86
CA GLN A 208 9.78 -7.97 24.16
C GLN A 208 11.17 -7.56 24.60
N THR A 209 11.67 -6.44 24.09
CA THR A 209 13.07 -6.01 24.22
C THR A 209 13.22 -4.58 24.77
N GLN A 210 12.17 -3.78 24.77
CA GLN A 210 12.12 -2.43 25.31
C GLN A 210 12.54 -2.38 26.78
N GLY A 211 13.34 -1.37 27.14
CA GLY A 211 13.85 -1.19 28.50
C GLY A 211 14.88 -2.25 28.97
N LYS A 212 15.30 -3.17 28.09
CA LYS A 212 16.34 -4.17 28.38
C LYS A 212 17.72 -3.75 27.88
N PHE A 213 17.77 -2.80 26.96
CA PHE A 213 19.00 -2.26 26.38
C PHE A 213 19.13 -0.77 26.68
N THR A 214 20.36 -0.29 26.61
CA THR A 214 20.74 1.08 26.95
C THR A 214 21.34 1.82 25.76
N ILE A 215 21.48 3.14 25.85
CA ILE A 215 22.21 3.94 24.85
C ILE A 215 23.65 3.43 24.67
N GLY A 216 24.29 2.97 25.75
CA GLY A 216 25.60 2.32 25.69
C GLY A 216 25.58 1.03 24.87
N ASP A 217 24.54 0.20 25.04
CA ASP A 217 24.36 -1.01 24.21
C ASP A 217 24.11 -0.65 22.74
N GLU A 218 23.27 0.34 22.46
CA GLU A 218 22.94 0.78 21.09
C GLU A 218 24.21 1.24 20.34
N LYS A 219 25.10 1.99 21.00
CA LYS A 219 26.42 2.36 20.45
C LYS A 219 27.29 1.16 20.10
N LEU A 220 27.04 -0.02 20.69
CA LEU A 220 27.79 -1.24 20.44
C LEU A 220 27.17 -2.16 19.39
N HIS A 221 25.84 -2.24 19.25
CA HIS A 221 25.17 -3.17 18.32
C HIS A 221 24.32 -2.53 17.21
N ASN A 222 24.02 -1.24 17.27
CA ASN A 222 23.17 -0.58 16.29
C ASN A 222 24.04 0.03 15.19
N VAL A 223 23.92 -0.49 13.97
CA VAL A 223 24.76 -0.05 12.85
C VAL A 223 24.53 1.42 12.48
N PHE A 224 23.34 1.97 12.76
CA PHE A 224 23.03 3.38 12.53
C PHE A 224 23.66 4.32 13.59
N MET A 225 24.07 3.80 14.74
CA MET A 225 24.82 4.54 15.77
C MET A 225 26.34 4.32 15.69
N ARG A 226 26.79 3.60 14.67
CA ARG A 226 28.18 3.18 14.48
C ARG A 226 28.73 3.59 13.11
N VAL A 227 28.27 4.73 12.60
CA VAL A 227 28.62 5.22 11.24
C VAL A 227 30.11 5.51 11.02
N ASN A 228 30.90 5.59 12.10
CA ASN A 228 32.36 5.73 12.07
C ASN A 228 33.11 4.39 12.17
N ASP A 229 32.40 3.27 12.31
CA ASP A 229 33.02 1.94 12.42
C ASP A 229 33.62 1.52 11.07
N PRO A 230 34.91 1.15 11.01
CA PRO A 230 35.58 0.78 9.75
C PRO A 230 34.92 -0.39 9.01
N VAL A 231 34.29 -1.34 9.72
CA VAL A 231 33.58 -2.47 9.11
C VAL A 231 32.31 -1.97 8.42
N ILE A 232 31.59 -1.05 9.05
CA ILE A 232 30.34 -0.48 8.54
C ILE A 232 30.63 0.47 7.36
N GLN A 233 31.65 1.30 7.45
CA GLN A 233 32.11 2.15 6.35
C GLN A 233 32.51 1.31 5.13
N LYS A 234 33.23 0.20 5.37
CA LYS A 234 33.56 -0.75 4.30
C LYS A 234 32.32 -1.41 3.70
N ALA A 235 31.33 -1.79 4.52
CA ALA A 235 30.10 -2.42 4.06
C ALA A 235 29.23 -1.47 3.20
N THR A 236 29.24 -0.17 3.51
CA THR A 236 28.49 0.85 2.75
C THR A 236 29.28 1.43 1.57
N GLY A 237 30.61 1.27 1.57
CA GLY A 237 31.50 1.94 0.61
C GLY A 237 31.59 3.45 0.81
N LYS A 238 31.20 3.96 1.99
CA LYS A 238 31.18 5.38 2.36
C LYS A 238 32.04 5.61 3.60
N THR A 239 32.63 6.79 3.70
CA THR A 239 33.46 7.19 4.86
C THR A 239 32.90 8.41 5.59
N ASP A 240 32.14 9.26 4.91
CA ASP A 240 31.42 10.35 5.57
C ASP A 240 30.25 9.79 6.40
N PRO A 241 30.08 10.17 7.68
CA PRO A 241 29.04 9.63 8.55
C PRO A 241 27.60 9.77 8.02
N VAL A 242 27.32 10.87 7.32
CA VAL A 242 25.98 11.14 6.76
C VAL A 242 25.74 10.26 5.54
N ASP A 243 26.74 10.10 4.67
CA ASP A 243 26.66 9.18 3.53
C ASP A 243 26.53 7.72 3.98
N VAL A 244 27.24 7.33 5.04
CA VAL A 244 27.12 5.99 5.66
C VAL A 244 25.69 5.78 6.19
N MET A 245 25.11 6.78 6.87
CA MET A 245 23.73 6.75 7.35
C MET A 245 22.74 6.56 6.18
N ALA A 246 22.89 7.32 5.10
CA ALA A 246 22.06 7.21 3.90
C ALA A 246 22.14 5.81 3.27
N ALA A 247 23.36 5.30 3.08
CA ALA A 247 23.60 3.99 2.50
C ALA A 247 23.00 2.86 3.35
N LEU A 248 23.20 2.89 4.67
CA LEU A 248 22.59 1.90 5.58
C LEU A 248 21.07 1.94 5.51
N ARG A 249 20.47 3.13 5.41
CA ARG A 249 19.02 3.29 5.36
C ARG A 249 18.46 2.66 4.09
N GLU A 250 19.08 2.95 2.95
CA GLU A 250 18.70 2.38 1.65
C GLU A 250 18.92 0.87 1.59
N MET A 251 20.04 0.36 2.09
CA MET A 251 20.29 -1.09 2.20
C MET A 251 19.20 -1.80 3.01
N LYS A 252 18.68 -1.18 4.08
CA LYS A 252 17.59 -1.74 4.89
C LYS A 252 16.23 -1.60 4.20
N ASN A 253 16.06 -0.64 3.29
CA ASN A 253 14.85 -0.45 2.48
C ASN A 253 14.80 -1.47 1.31
N SER A 254 15.94 -1.80 0.70
CA SER A 254 16.06 -2.44 -0.62
C SER A 254 16.10 -3.97 -0.65
N ILE A 255 15.54 -4.65 0.34
CA ILE A 255 15.63 -6.12 0.40
C ILE A 255 14.53 -6.65 -0.56
N LYS A 256 14.73 -6.93 -1.86
CA LYS A 256 15.70 -7.90 -2.43
C LYS A 256 16.18 -7.71 -3.90
N TYR A 257 15.49 -6.96 -4.80
CA TYR A 257 15.88 -6.78 -6.23
C TYR A 257 15.42 -5.42 -6.79
N ARG A 258 16.15 -4.87 -7.78
CA ARG A 258 15.74 -3.73 -8.61
C ARG A 258 15.36 -4.24 -10.01
N VAL A 259 14.12 -3.99 -10.44
CA VAL A 259 13.61 -4.41 -11.78
C VAL A 259 13.57 -3.20 -12.70
N ILE A 260 14.03 -3.38 -13.94
CA ILE A 260 14.04 -2.36 -15.00
C ILE A 260 13.47 -3.02 -16.26
N ALA A 261 12.39 -2.45 -16.81
CA ALA A 261 11.69 -2.98 -17.98
C ALA A 261 11.46 -1.84 -18.99
N PRO A 262 12.42 -1.59 -19.90
CA PRO A 262 12.27 -0.56 -20.94
C PRO A 262 11.44 -1.06 -22.12
N ASP A 263 10.72 -0.16 -22.77
CA ASP A 263 10.08 -0.40 -24.07
C ASP A 263 11.13 -0.33 -25.19
N PHE A 264 11.16 -1.32 -26.09
CA PHE A 264 12.02 -1.27 -27.27
C PHE A 264 11.52 -0.24 -28.31
N PRO A 265 12.41 0.33 -29.15
CA PRO A 265 12.02 1.06 -30.35
C PRO A 265 10.94 0.32 -31.16
N GLY A 266 9.80 0.98 -31.40
CA GLY A 266 8.63 0.41 -32.09
C GLY A 266 7.60 -0.26 -31.16
N PHE A 267 7.89 -0.37 -29.87
CA PHE A 267 7.02 -0.94 -28.83
C PHE A 267 6.64 0.12 -27.79
N GLY A 268 5.53 -0.13 -27.09
CA GLY A 268 5.03 0.74 -26.01
C GLY A 268 5.01 2.22 -26.41
N PHE A 269 5.64 3.07 -25.60
CA PHE A 269 5.65 4.53 -25.80
C PHE A 269 7.03 5.13 -26.13
N THR A 270 7.98 4.30 -26.57
CA THR A 270 9.33 4.78 -26.92
C THR A 270 9.29 5.69 -28.15
N GLU A 271 9.75 6.93 -27.98
CA GLU A 271 9.95 7.88 -29.08
C GLU A 271 11.21 7.52 -29.88
N VAL A 272 11.09 7.55 -31.20
CA VAL A 272 12.12 7.07 -32.13
C VAL A 272 12.33 8.09 -33.27
N PRO A 273 13.59 8.31 -33.69
CA PRO A 273 13.86 9.10 -34.88
C PRO A 273 13.21 8.51 -36.13
N ALA A 274 12.81 9.37 -37.08
CA ALA A 274 12.09 8.95 -38.29
C ALA A 274 12.91 8.04 -39.22
N ASP A 275 14.24 8.06 -39.10
CA ASP A 275 15.21 7.28 -39.88
C ASP A 275 15.71 6.02 -39.15
N PHE A 276 15.08 5.63 -38.05
CA PHE A 276 15.45 4.43 -37.31
C PHE A 276 15.18 3.15 -38.12
N GLU A 277 16.19 2.28 -38.24
CA GLU A 277 16.06 0.98 -38.90
C GLU A 277 15.68 -0.11 -37.87
N TYR A 278 14.55 -0.78 -38.11
CA TYR A 278 14.01 -1.78 -37.18
C TYR A 278 14.60 -3.17 -37.42
N THR A 279 15.77 -3.42 -36.82
CA THR A 279 16.42 -4.73 -36.78
C THR A 279 16.71 -5.15 -35.34
N PHE A 280 16.84 -6.45 -35.08
CA PHE A 280 17.23 -6.92 -33.75
C PHE A 280 18.64 -6.46 -33.34
N GLU A 281 19.51 -6.15 -34.30
CA GLU A 281 20.82 -5.53 -34.03
C GLU A 281 20.68 -4.09 -33.55
N ALA A 282 19.83 -3.28 -34.19
CA ALA A 282 19.54 -1.91 -33.74
C ALA A 282 18.88 -1.90 -32.35
N LEU A 283 17.91 -2.79 -32.09
CA LEU A 283 17.29 -2.94 -30.77
C LEU A 283 18.32 -3.34 -29.69
N THR A 284 19.28 -4.19 -30.04
CA THR A 284 20.39 -4.57 -29.14
C THR A 284 21.28 -3.38 -28.83
N THR A 285 21.61 -2.56 -29.83
CA THR A 285 22.45 -1.37 -29.66
C THR A 285 21.78 -0.36 -28.72
N VAL A 286 20.49 -0.06 -28.94
CA VAL A 286 19.73 0.83 -28.04
C VAL A 286 19.67 0.28 -26.61
N THR A 287 19.47 -1.04 -26.46
CA THR A 287 19.47 -1.68 -25.13
C THR A 287 20.84 -1.58 -24.45
N ALA A 288 21.92 -1.75 -25.20
CA ALA A 288 23.29 -1.61 -24.71
C ALA A 288 23.58 -0.16 -24.27
N ASP A 289 23.19 0.83 -25.07
CA ASP A 289 23.35 2.25 -24.75
C ASP A 289 22.51 2.65 -23.53
N PHE A 290 21.29 2.13 -23.41
CA PHE A 290 20.44 2.30 -22.24
C PHE A 290 21.09 1.76 -20.97
N LEU A 291 21.68 0.56 -21.03
CA LEU A 291 22.42 -0.02 -19.90
C LEU A 291 23.65 0.80 -19.54
N ASP A 292 24.36 1.34 -20.52
CA ASP A 292 25.53 2.20 -20.30
C ASP A 292 25.13 3.53 -19.66
N ALA A 293 24.05 4.16 -20.12
CA ALA A 293 23.49 5.38 -19.54
C ALA A 293 23.11 5.19 -18.06
N LEU A 294 22.65 3.98 -17.69
CA LEU A 294 22.35 3.62 -16.31
C LEU A 294 23.55 3.06 -15.54
N SER A 295 24.72 2.95 -16.17
CA SER A 295 25.93 2.34 -15.59
C SER A 295 25.70 0.91 -15.09
N ILE A 296 24.90 0.12 -15.82
CA ILE A 296 24.58 -1.27 -15.49
C ILE A 296 25.53 -2.20 -16.24
N SER A 297 26.53 -2.73 -15.53
CA SER A 297 27.55 -3.62 -16.09
C SER A 297 27.32 -5.11 -15.83
N ALA A 298 26.37 -5.46 -14.95
CA ALA A 298 26.01 -6.84 -14.62
C ALA A 298 24.54 -6.94 -14.22
N PHE A 299 23.81 -7.91 -14.77
CA PHE A 299 22.36 -8.05 -14.54
C PHE A 299 21.87 -9.47 -14.83
N SER A 300 20.73 -9.84 -14.23
CA SER A 300 19.93 -10.98 -14.69
C SER A 300 18.94 -10.48 -15.73
N VAL A 301 18.74 -11.23 -16.80
CA VAL A 301 17.81 -10.85 -17.88
C VAL A 301 16.57 -11.72 -17.83
N TYR A 302 15.40 -11.10 -18.01
CA TYR A 302 14.15 -11.79 -18.26
C TYR A 302 13.74 -11.53 -19.71
N ILE A 303 13.61 -12.59 -20.50
CA ILE A 303 13.37 -12.52 -21.94
C ILE A 303 12.07 -13.23 -22.31
N PHE A 304 11.37 -12.66 -23.28
CA PHE A 304 10.18 -13.20 -23.89
C PHE A 304 10.15 -12.85 -25.37
N ASP A 305 9.86 -13.83 -26.24
CA ASP A 305 9.77 -13.68 -27.69
C ASP A 305 10.94 -12.85 -28.29
N TYR A 306 10.67 -11.66 -28.83
CA TYR A 306 11.64 -10.74 -29.43
C TYR A 306 12.71 -10.24 -28.46
N GLY A 307 12.47 -10.30 -27.15
CA GLY A 307 13.50 -10.07 -26.14
C GLY A 307 14.65 -11.07 -26.20
N ALA A 308 14.42 -12.29 -26.71
CA ALA A 308 15.46 -13.31 -26.84
C ALA A 308 16.52 -12.96 -27.92
N PRO A 309 16.14 -12.64 -29.18
CA PRO A 309 17.08 -12.11 -30.17
C PRO A 309 17.93 -10.93 -29.69
N VAL A 310 17.35 -10.02 -28.90
CA VAL A 310 18.03 -8.83 -28.34
C VAL A 310 19.01 -9.24 -27.24
N ALA A 311 18.54 -9.97 -26.23
CA ALA A 311 19.36 -10.37 -25.09
C ALA A 311 20.50 -11.32 -25.48
N PHE A 312 20.30 -12.22 -26.44
CA PHE A 312 21.36 -13.15 -26.87
C PHE A 312 22.40 -12.46 -27.75
N ARG A 313 22.04 -11.47 -28.57
CA ARG A 313 23.03 -10.59 -29.21
C ARG A 313 23.82 -9.79 -28.18
N LEU A 314 23.14 -9.27 -27.16
CA LEU A 314 23.77 -8.59 -26.04
C LEU A 314 24.73 -9.51 -25.28
N ALA A 315 24.38 -10.79 -25.13
CA ALA A 315 25.26 -11.81 -24.56
C ALA A 315 26.53 -12.01 -25.39
N LEU A 316 26.43 -12.02 -26.73
CA LEU A 316 27.61 -12.10 -27.59
C LEU A 316 28.47 -10.82 -27.55
N GLN A 317 27.85 -9.64 -27.41
CA GLN A 317 28.56 -8.37 -27.29
C GLN A 317 29.21 -8.20 -25.90
N ARG A 318 28.56 -8.71 -24.85
CA ARG A 318 28.93 -8.53 -23.44
C ARG A 318 28.84 -9.86 -22.68
N PRO A 319 29.71 -10.85 -22.97
CA PRO A 319 29.58 -12.22 -22.46
C PRO A 319 29.61 -12.36 -20.94
N ASN A 320 30.16 -11.38 -20.23
CA ASN A 320 30.25 -11.39 -18.77
C ASN A 320 29.15 -10.58 -18.06
N ALA A 321 28.30 -9.84 -18.80
CA ALA A 321 27.32 -8.94 -18.19
C ALA A 321 26.08 -9.70 -17.69
N ILE A 322 25.61 -10.71 -18.42
CA ILE A 322 24.41 -11.47 -18.06
C ILE A 322 24.76 -12.53 -17.02
N LYS A 323 24.21 -12.40 -15.81
CA LYS A 323 24.47 -13.29 -14.67
C LYS A 323 23.47 -14.44 -14.54
N ALA A 324 22.26 -14.24 -15.03
CA ALA A 324 21.23 -15.27 -15.11
C ALA A 324 20.29 -14.97 -16.27
N ILE A 325 19.70 -16.00 -16.86
CA ILE A 325 18.70 -15.90 -17.91
C ILE A 325 17.41 -16.53 -17.43
N ILE A 326 16.33 -15.75 -17.39
CA ILE A 326 14.97 -16.26 -17.31
C ILE A 326 14.41 -16.16 -18.72
N SER A 327 14.17 -17.29 -19.36
CA SER A 327 13.51 -17.36 -20.66
C SER A 327 12.07 -17.81 -20.50
N GLN A 328 11.12 -16.91 -20.72
CA GLN A 328 9.74 -17.28 -20.96
C GLN A 328 9.53 -17.35 -22.46
N ASN A 329 9.34 -18.54 -23.00
CA ASN A 329 9.05 -18.72 -24.44
C ASN A 329 10.09 -18.04 -25.38
N GLY A 330 11.27 -17.69 -24.87
CA GLY A 330 12.34 -16.99 -25.59
C GLY A 330 13.28 -17.98 -26.25
N ASN A 331 13.10 -18.22 -27.55
CA ASN A 331 13.75 -19.31 -28.27
C ASN A 331 15.16 -18.96 -28.79
N ALA A 332 16.01 -19.99 -28.85
CA ALA A 332 17.34 -19.95 -29.47
C ALA A 332 17.61 -21.16 -30.39
N TYR A 333 16.62 -22.00 -30.68
CA TYR A 333 16.80 -23.28 -31.35
C TYR A 333 15.83 -23.48 -32.51
N LYS A 334 16.26 -24.18 -33.56
CA LYS A 334 15.41 -24.45 -34.73
C LYS A 334 14.25 -25.35 -34.37
N GLU A 335 14.46 -26.35 -33.51
CA GLU A 335 13.41 -27.23 -33.00
C GLU A 335 12.37 -26.50 -32.14
N GLY A 336 12.67 -25.29 -31.65
CA GLY A 336 11.70 -24.44 -30.96
C GLY A 336 10.76 -23.68 -31.88
N LEU A 337 11.03 -23.58 -33.20
CA LEU A 337 10.17 -22.86 -34.13
C LEU A 337 8.99 -23.75 -34.57
N GLY A 338 7.80 -23.50 -34.02
CA GLY A 338 6.58 -24.23 -34.37
C GLY A 338 6.09 -23.98 -35.79
N ASP A 339 5.01 -24.67 -36.18
CA ASP A 339 4.41 -24.58 -37.51
C ASP A 339 3.86 -23.19 -37.82
N ALA A 340 3.53 -22.40 -36.80
CA ALA A 340 3.11 -21.01 -36.94
C ALA A 340 4.15 -20.11 -37.61
N TRP A 341 5.44 -20.50 -37.60
CA TRP A 341 6.49 -19.81 -38.33
C TRP A 341 6.51 -20.08 -39.83
N ALA A 342 5.70 -21.01 -40.37
CA ALA A 342 5.74 -21.37 -41.79
C ALA A 342 5.50 -20.17 -42.73
N PRO A 343 4.49 -19.29 -42.52
CA PRO A 343 4.32 -18.09 -43.34
C PRO A 343 5.52 -17.14 -43.27
N VAL A 344 6.13 -16.99 -42.09
CA VAL A 344 7.32 -16.13 -41.91
C VAL A 344 8.53 -16.71 -42.64
N LYS A 345 8.70 -18.04 -42.60
CA LYS A 345 9.75 -18.76 -43.34
C LYS A 345 9.60 -18.54 -44.84
N ASP A 346 8.39 -18.61 -45.37
CA ASP A 346 8.11 -18.27 -46.78
C ASP A 346 8.51 -16.81 -47.07
N PHE A 347 8.12 -15.88 -46.18
CA PHE A 347 8.42 -14.45 -46.32
C PHE A 347 9.91 -14.16 -46.34
N TRP A 348 10.72 -14.83 -45.51
CA TRP A 348 12.18 -14.67 -45.52
C TRP A 348 12.81 -14.91 -46.90
N THR A 349 12.19 -15.76 -47.71
CA THR A 349 12.66 -16.10 -49.07
C THR A 349 11.97 -15.32 -50.18
N SER A 350 10.97 -14.50 -49.85
CA SER A 350 10.23 -13.69 -50.83
C SER A 350 10.99 -12.41 -51.23
N GLU A 351 10.53 -11.78 -52.31
CA GLU A 351 11.07 -10.52 -52.83
C GLU A 351 10.71 -9.28 -51.96
N ASN A 352 10.01 -9.47 -50.84
CA ASN A 352 9.49 -8.41 -49.96
C ASN A 352 8.58 -7.41 -50.69
N THR A 353 7.79 -7.88 -51.66
CA THR A 353 6.85 -7.02 -52.37
C THR A 353 5.71 -6.57 -51.44
N PRO A 354 4.96 -5.52 -51.80
CA PRO A 354 3.74 -5.15 -51.07
C PRO A 354 2.73 -6.32 -50.96
N HIS A 355 2.69 -7.21 -51.95
CA HIS A 355 1.86 -8.42 -51.90
C HIS A 355 2.33 -9.41 -50.82
N ASP A 356 3.64 -9.65 -50.73
CA ASP A 356 4.21 -10.53 -49.71
C ASP A 356 3.96 -9.98 -48.30
N ARG A 357 4.18 -8.67 -48.12
CA ARG A 357 3.91 -7.94 -46.87
C ARG A 357 2.46 -8.06 -46.47
N ALA A 358 1.53 -7.82 -47.40
CA ALA A 358 0.09 -7.96 -47.16
C ALA A 358 -0.31 -9.38 -46.77
N LYS A 359 0.34 -10.41 -47.34
CA LYS A 359 0.11 -11.82 -46.97
C LYS A 359 0.50 -12.09 -45.51
N ILE A 360 1.64 -11.58 -45.07
CA ILE A 360 2.11 -11.75 -43.68
C ILE A 360 1.31 -10.91 -42.70
N GLU A 361 1.01 -9.67 -43.07
CA GLU A 361 0.12 -8.82 -42.27
C GLU A 361 -1.23 -9.54 -42.05
N SER A 362 -1.82 -10.08 -43.13
CA SER A 362 -3.10 -10.80 -43.06
C SER A 362 -2.99 -12.10 -42.27
N ALA A 363 -1.83 -12.75 -42.25
CA ALA A 363 -1.63 -14.00 -41.52
C ALA A 363 -1.34 -13.80 -40.04
N LEU A 364 -0.55 -12.78 -39.67
CA LEU A 364 0.08 -12.66 -38.36
C LEU A 364 -0.22 -11.37 -37.59
N LEU A 365 -0.47 -10.26 -38.28
CA LEU A 365 -0.64 -8.93 -37.68
C LEU A 365 -2.10 -8.48 -37.66
N ASN A 366 -3.01 -9.46 -37.62
CA ASN A 366 -4.44 -9.25 -37.49
C ASN A 366 -4.89 -9.51 -36.04
N PHE A 367 -6.08 -9.00 -35.70
CA PHE A 367 -6.64 -9.11 -34.35
C PHE A 367 -6.83 -10.56 -33.90
N ASP A 368 -7.34 -11.43 -34.77
CA ASP A 368 -7.60 -12.83 -34.42
C ASP A 368 -6.30 -13.55 -34.05
N MET A 369 -5.22 -13.31 -34.79
CA MET A 369 -3.91 -13.86 -34.47
C MET A 369 -3.32 -13.25 -33.20
N THR A 370 -3.48 -11.94 -32.98
CA THR A 370 -3.05 -11.27 -31.74
C THR A 370 -3.75 -11.92 -30.55
N LYS A 371 -5.07 -12.03 -30.57
CA LYS A 371 -5.84 -12.71 -29.51
C LYS A 371 -5.45 -14.19 -29.36
N LEU A 372 -5.23 -14.90 -30.47
CA LEU A 372 -4.82 -16.31 -30.47
C LEU A 372 -3.53 -16.50 -29.68
N GLN A 373 -2.53 -15.63 -29.84
CA GLN A 373 -1.26 -15.71 -29.10
C GLN A 373 -1.46 -15.67 -27.59
N TYR A 374 -2.41 -14.87 -27.09
CA TYR A 374 -2.74 -14.82 -25.67
C TYR A 374 -3.52 -16.06 -25.24
N THR A 375 -4.55 -16.46 -25.99
CA THR A 375 -5.53 -17.45 -25.51
C THR A 375 -5.20 -18.90 -25.82
N GLN A 376 -4.54 -19.18 -26.95
CA GLN A 376 -4.37 -20.55 -27.45
C GLN A 376 -3.35 -21.29 -26.58
N GLY A 377 -3.77 -22.44 -26.05
CA GLY A 377 -2.93 -23.26 -25.18
C GLY A 377 -2.99 -22.89 -23.70
N THR A 378 -3.69 -21.81 -23.32
CA THR A 378 -3.97 -21.47 -21.93
C THR A 378 -5.11 -22.32 -21.37
N ALA A 379 -4.95 -22.86 -20.15
CA ALA A 379 -5.95 -23.73 -19.51
C ALA A 379 -7.34 -23.06 -19.34
N ASP A 380 -7.35 -21.78 -18.94
CA ASP A 380 -8.55 -20.95 -18.93
C ASP A 380 -8.31 -19.64 -19.69
N PRO A 381 -8.65 -19.57 -20.99
CA PRO A 381 -8.56 -18.34 -21.76
C PRO A 381 -9.34 -17.17 -21.18
N ASN A 382 -10.37 -17.43 -20.36
CA ASN A 382 -11.17 -16.37 -19.73
C ASN A 382 -10.45 -15.72 -18.54
N SER A 383 -9.37 -16.33 -18.04
CA SER A 383 -8.49 -15.70 -17.06
C SER A 383 -7.69 -14.53 -17.67
N ILE A 384 -7.44 -14.54 -18.99
CA ILE A 384 -6.58 -13.55 -19.66
C ILE A 384 -7.37 -12.31 -20.05
N ALA A 385 -7.18 -11.31 -19.22
CA ALA A 385 -7.79 -10.00 -19.24
C ALA A 385 -7.99 -9.43 -20.65
N PRO A 386 -9.22 -9.10 -21.12
CA PRO A 386 -9.46 -8.87 -22.53
C PRO A 386 -8.66 -7.69 -23.03
N GLU A 387 -8.47 -6.70 -22.18
CA GLU A 387 -7.70 -5.52 -22.49
C GLU A 387 -6.19 -5.76 -22.68
N SER A 388 -5.69 -7.01 -22.61
CA SER A 388 -4.28 -7.35 -22.82
C SER A 388 -4.04 -7.38 -24.32
N TYR A 389 -4.79 -8.26 -25.01
CA TYR A 389 -4.74 -8.38 -26.47
C TYR A 389 -5.43 -7.21 -27.18
N TYR A 390 -6.43 -6.53 -26.56
CA TYR A 390 -6.96 -5.30 -27.15
C TYR A 390 -5.96 -4.14 -27.08
N LEU A 391 -5.23 -3.96 -25.97
CA LEU A 391 -4.22 -2.91 -25.87
C LEU A 391 -3.04 -3.20 -26.80
N ASP A 392 -2.57 -4.44 -26.87
CA ASP A 392 -1.52 -4.86 -27.80
C ASP A 392 -1.92 -4.55 -29.26
N TYR A 393 -3.08 -5.02 -29.69
CA TYR A 393 -3.58 -4.75 -31.03
C TYR A 393 -3.78 -3.24 -31.30
N ALA A 394 -4.28 -2.47 -30.32
CA ALA A 394 -4.42 -1.02 -30.46
C ALA A 394 -3.07 -0.30 -30.63
N LEU A 395 -2.02 -0.76 -29.95
CA LEU A 395 -0.66 -0.24 -30.12
C LEU A 395 -0.05 -0.68 -31.47
N MET A 396 -0.39 -1.88 -31.97
CA MET A 396 0.02 -2.39 -33.28
C MET A 396 -0.63 -1.62 -34.44
N GLU A 397 -1.88 -1.15 -34.28
CA GLU A 397 -2.62 -0.37 -35.29
C GLU A 397 -2.19 1.10 -35.38
N ARG A 398 -1.28 1.57 -34.52
CA ARG A 398 -0.72 2.92 -34.67
C ARG A 398 -0.07 3.08 -36.06
N PRO A 399 -0.15 4.27 -36.68
CA PRO A 399 0.42 4.49 -38.01
C PRO A 399 1.89 4.04 -38.10
N GLY A 400 2.18 3.15 -39.05
CA GLY A 400 3.53 2.63 -39.30
C GLY A 400 3.95 1.39 -38.48
N ASN A 401 3.22 1.03 -37.41
CA ASN A 401 3.65 -0.06 -36.53
C ASN A 401 3.62 -1.45 -37.19
N LYS A 402 2.68 -1.72 -38.11
CA LYS A 402 2.67 -2.97 -38.87
C LYS A 402 3.88 -3.12 -39.79
N ASP A 403 4.32 -2.03 -40.41
CA ASP A 403 5.52 -2.05 -41.24
C ASP A 403 6.77 -2.38 -40.40
N ILE A 404 6.86 -1.80 -39.20
CA ILE A 404 7.90 -2.12 -38.22
C ILE A 404 7.89 -3.61 -37.86
N GLN A 405 6.71 -4.18 -37.57
CA GLN A 405 6.59 -5.61 -37.23
C GLN A 405 6.93 -6.52 -38.42
N LEU A 406 6.55 -6.15 -39.65
CA LEU A 406 6.94 -6.87 -40.86
C LEU A 406 8.46 -6.83 -41.07
N ASP A 407 9.10 -5.70 -40.79
CA ASP A 407 10.55 -5.54 -40.89
C ASP A 407 11.26 -6.44 -39.85
N LEU A 408 10.78 -6.47 -38.61
CA LEU A 408 11.31 -7.34 -37.55
C LEU A 408 11.05 -8.83 -37.82
N LEU A 409 9.86 -9.22 -38.26
CA LEU A 409 9.54 -10.59 -38.68
C LEU A 409 10.47 -11.04 -39.81
N ARG A 410 10.74 -10.14 -40.78
CA ARG A 410 11.67 -10.39 -41.88
C ARG A 410 13.12 -10.50 -41.38
N ASP A 411 13.53 -9.65 -40.45
CA ASP A 411 14.87 -9.60 -39.87
C ASP A 411 15.18 -10.82 -38.98
N TYR A 412 14.16 -11.47 -38.41
CA TYR A 412 14.32 -12.65 -37.55
C TYR A 412 15.15 -13.78 -38.21
N ARG A 413 15.19 -13.89 -39.54
CA ARG A 413 16.08 -14.84 -40.24
C ARG A 413 17.56 -14.67 -39.85
N HIS A 414 18.01 -13.45 -39.59
CA HIS A 414 19.38 -13.17 -39.17
C HIS A 414 19.63 -13.65 -37.73
N ASN A 415 18.58 -13.76 -36.90
CA ASN A 415 18.66 -14.38 -35.60
C ASN A 415 18.97 -15.89 -35.70
N ILE A 416 18.33 -16.59 -36.65
CA ILE A 416 18.58 -18.03 -36.87
C ILE A 416 20.03 -18.28 -37.32
N ALA A 417 20.59 -17.38 -38.12
CA ALA A 417 21.99 -17.46 -38.52
C ALA A 417 22.98 -17.33 -37.35
N LEU A 418 22.53 -16.80 -36.20
CA LEU A 418 23.33 -16.64 -34.98
C LEU A 418 23.15 -17.78 -33.96
N TYR A 419 22.23 -18.73 -34.17
CA TYR A 419 21.93 -19.78 -33.18
C TYR A 419 23.16 -20.56 -32.76
N ASP A 420 24.02 -20.97 -33.69
CA ASP A 420 25.24 -21.72 -33.35
C ASP A 420 26.18 -20.92 -32.43
N ARG A 421 26.23 -19.59 -32.59
CA ARG A 421 27.00 -18.69 -31.71
C ARG A 421 26.34 -18.52 -30.34
N PHE A 422 25.01 -18.45 -30.28
CA PHE A 422 24.31 -18.45 -28.99
C PHE A 422 24.54 -19.76 -28.24
N HIS A 423 24.53 -20.90 -28.93
CA HIS A 423 24.81 -22.20 -28.34
C HIS A 423 26.25 -22.30 -27.85
N GLU A 424 27.21 -21.75 -28.59
CA GLU A 424 28.60 -21.61 -28.14
C GLU A 424 28.70 -20.77 -26.86
N TYR A 425 28.07 -19.60 -26.82
CA TYR A 425 27.99 -18.78 -25.61
C TYR A 425 27.37 -19.56 -24.42
N PHE A 426 26.30 -20.32 -24.64
CA PHE A 426 25.69 -21.14 -23.59
C PHE A 426 26.66 -22.20 -23.06
N ARG A 427 27.34 -22.92 -23.95
CA ARG A 427 28.33 -23.94 -23.58
C ARG A 427 29.50 -23.33 -22.81
N GLU A 428 30.01 -22.19 -23.24
CA GLU A 428 31.17 -21.53 -22.61
C GLU A 428 30.83 -20.85 -21.28
N SER A 429 29.73 -20.10 -21.24
CA SER A 429 29.36 -19.32 -20.05
C SER A 429 28.77 -20.19 -18.94
N GLN A 430 28.08 -21.27 -19.30
CA GLN A 430 27.25 -22.06 -18.38
C GLN A 430 26.34 -21.16 -17.51
N VAL A 431 25.86 -20.05 -18.09
CA VAL A 431 25.05 -19.07 -17.37
C VAL A 431 23.80 -19.74 -16.78
N PRO A 432 23.47 -19.54 -15.49
CA PRO A 432 22.25 -20.10 -14.90
C PRO A 432 21.03 -19.69 -15.73
N LEU A 433 20.24 -20.68 -16.13
CA LEU A 433 19.09 -20.47 -16.99
C LEU A 433 17.83 -21.17 -16.43
N LEU A 434 16.75 -20.39 -16.32
CA LEU A 434 15.39 -20.89 -16.11
C LEU A 434 14.60 -20.71 -17.42
N ALA A 435 14.25 -21.80 -18.08
CA ALA A 435 13.30 -21.83 -19.17
C ALA A 435 11.92 -22.16 -18.60
N ILE A 436 11.05 -21.16 -18.46
CA ILE A 436 9.68 -21.31 -17.97
C ILE A 436 8.70 -21.11 -19.13
N TRP A 437 8.02 -22.16 -19.52
CA TRP A 437 7.45 -22.24 -20.86
C TRP A 437 5.99 -22.67 -20.83
N GLY A 438 5.18 -22.12 -21.72
CA GLY A 438 3.87 -22.69 -22.01
C GLY A 438 4.02 -24.06 -22.68
N LYS A 439 3.49 -25.12 -22.07
CA LYS A 439 3.55 -26.47 -22.63
C LYS A 439 2.76 -26.60 -23.94
N ASN A 440 1.85 -25.67 -24.20
CA ASN A 440 0.96 -25.64 -25.36
C ASN A 440 1.29 -24.45 -26.30
N ASP A 441 2.44 -23.79 -26.14
CA ASP A 441 2.87 -22.74 -27.09
C ASP A 441 3.04 -23.34 -28.49
N PHE A 442 2.44 -22.68 -29.49
CA PHE A 442 2.42 -23.06 -30.90
C PHE A 442 3.36 -22.21 -31.77
N PHE A 443 3.86 -21.08 -31.26
CA PHE A 443 4.89 -20.26 -31.89
C PHE A 443 6.29 -20.75 -31.49
N PHE A 444 6.58 -20.75 -30.19
CA PHE A 444 7.82 -21.32 -29.66
C PHE A 444 7.53 -22.59 -28.88
N ILE A 445 7.60 -23.73 -29.56
CA ILE A 445 7.15 -25.01 -29.03
C ILE A 445 8.09 -25.56 -27.95
N PRO A 446 7.59 -26.42 -27.02
CA PRO A 446 8.37 -26.99 -25.90
C PRO A 446 9.75 -27.58 -26.23
N PRO A 447 10.00 -28.21 -27.40
CA PRO A 447 11.34 -28.66 -27.77
C PRO A 447 12.41 -27.56 -27.74
N GLY A 448 12.05 -26.30 -27.99
CA GLY A 448 12.98 -25.17 -27.86
C GLY A 448 13.45 -24.93 -26.42
N ALA A 449 12.56 -25.12 -25.45
CA ALA A 449 12.89 -25.03 -24.02
C ALA A 449 13.82 -26.17 -23.59
N GLU A 450 13.51 -27.40 -24.01
CA GLU A 450 14.33 -28.58 -23.70
C GLU A 450 15.71 -28.51 -24.36
N ALA A 451 15.80 -27.90 -25.55
CA ALA A 451 17.06 -27.76 -26.26
C ALA A 451 18.10 -26.95 -25.48
N PHE A 452 17.70 -26.03 -24.58
CA PHE A 452 18.66 -25.37 -23.68
C PHE A 452 19.51 -26.34 -22.86
N LYS A 453 18.97 -27.52 -22.48
CA LYS A 453 19.71 -28.53 -21.72
C LYS A 453 20.86 -29.17 -22.51
N ARG A 454 20.84 -29.10 -23.85
CA ARG A 454 21.94 -29.61 -24.69
C ARG A 454 23.21 -28.81 -24.47
N ASP A 455 23.08 -27.50 -24.29
CA ASP A 455 24.21 -26.56 -24.19
C ASP A 455 24.44 -26.07 -22.75
N ILE A 456 23.40 -26.12 -21.90
CA ILE A 456 23.44 -25.82 -20.47
C ILE A 456 22.81 -27.00 -19.70
N PRO A 457 23.58 -28.06 -19.35
CA PRO A 457 23.04 -29.25 -18.71
C PRO A 457 22.27 -29.00 -17.40
N ASN A 458 22.56 -27.89 -16.71
CA ASN A 458 21.92 -27.48 -15.47
C ASN A 458 20.74 -26.50 -15.68
N ALA A 459 20.31 -26.24 -16.92
CA ALA A 459 19.15 -25.39 -17.17
C ALA A 459 17.89 -25.96 -16.50
N GLU A 460 17.20 -25.12 -15.74
CA GLU A 460 15.90 -25.46 -15.16
C GLU A 460 14.83 -25.27 -16.24
N VAL A 461 14.19 -26.36 -16.68
CA VAL A 461 13.08 -26.29 -17.65
C VAL A 461 11.77 -26.60 -16.93
N LYS A 462 10.81 -25.67 -16.99
CA LYS A 462 9.50 -25.78 -16.37
C LYS A 462 8.41 -25.55 -17.41
N PHE A 463 7.45 -26.45 -17.45
CA PHE A 463 6.30 -26.35 -18.33
C PHE A 463 5.04 -26.02 -17.53
N LEU A 464 4.36 -24.95 -17.95
CA LEU A 464 3.08 -24.50 -17.41
C LEU A 464 1.95 -24.94 -18.33
N ASP A 465 0.74 -25.09 -17.80
CA ASP A 465 -0.46 -25.37 -18.61
C ASP A 465 -0.97 -24.10 -19.32
N ALA A 466 -0.07 -23.52 -20.12
CA ALA A 466 -0.18 -22.21 -20.72
C ALA A 466 0.26 -22.23 -22.19
N GLY A 467 -0.14 -21.18 -22.90
CA GLY A 467 0.23 -20.91 -24.30
C GLY A 467 1.48 -20.05 -24.45
N HIS A 468 1.47 -19.22 -25.48
CA HIS A 468 2.59 -18.34 -25.83
C HIS A 468 2.83 -17.26 -24.75
N PHE A 469 1.81 -16.47 -24.39
CA PHE A 469 1.91 -15.45 -23.33
C PHE A 469 1.65 -16.01 -21.92
N ALA A 470 2.47 -16.97 -21.47
CA ALA A 470 2.25 -17.67 -20.19
C ALA A 470 2.16 -16.75 -18.95
N VAL A 471 2.83 -15.59 -18.96
CA VAL A 471 2.73 -14.61 -17.87
C VAL A 471 1.32 -14.07 -17.66
N GLU A 472 0.47 -14.03 -18.68
CA GLU A 472 -0.86 -13.44 -18.59
C GLU A 472 -1.85 -14.33 -17.83
N SER A 473 -1.65 -15.65 -17.86
CA SER A 473 -2.44 -16.63 -17.13
C SER A 473 -1.81 -17.05 -15.80
N ASP A 474 -0.47 -17.10 -15.75
CA ASP A 474 0.28 -17.72 -14.65
C ASP A 474 1.25 -16.76 -13.96
N THR A 475 0.96 -15.45 -13.96
CA THR A 475 1.86 -14.39 -13.45
C THR A 475 2.47 -14.73 -12.09
N ALA A 476 1.63 -15.12 -11.12
CA ALA A 476 2.07 -15.40 -9.75
C ALA A 476 3.00 -16.62 -9.67
N VAL A 477 2.70 -17.66 -10.45
CA VAL A 477 3.52 -18.88 -10.53
C VAL A 477 4.88 -18.55 -11.14
N ILE A 478 4.89 -17.83 -12.27
CA ILE A 478 6.12 -17.41 -12.94
C ILE A 478 6.96 -16.50 -12.03
N ALA A 479 6.35 -15.49 -11.41
CA ALA A 479 7.06 -14.59 -10.50
C ALA A 479 7.69 -15.34 -9.32
N LYS A 480 6.95 -16.26 -8.70
CA LYS A 480 7.47 -17.11 -7.62
C LYS A 480 8.65 -17.94 -8.11
N ASP A 481 8.54 -18.58 -9.26
CA ASP A 481 9.60 -19.42 -9.81
C ASP A 481 10.86 -18.64 -10.19
N ILE A 482 10.70 -17.42 -10.70
CA ILE A 482 11.81 -16.49 -10.95
C ILE A 482 12.50 -16.13 -9.64
N VAL A 483 11.75 -15.71 -8.62
CA VAL A 483 12.31 -15.34 -7.31
C VAL A 483 13.03 -16.53 -6.67
N ASP A 484 12.44 -17.72 -6.74
CA ASP A 484 13.02 -18.94 -6.22
C ASP A 484 14.32 -19.33 -6.97
N PHE A 485 14.31 -19.26 -8.30
CA PHE A 485 15.47 -19.51 -9.16
C PHE A 485 16.60 -18.52 -8.87
N LEU A 486 16.31 -17.23 -8.85
CA LEU A 486 17.29 -16.20 -8.55
C LEU A 486 17.81 -16.32 -7.10
N THR A 487 16.96 -16.72 -6.16
CA THR A 487 17.37 -16.99 -4.77
C THR A 487 18.30 -18.19 -4.67
N ARG A 488 17.97 -19.32 -5.31
CA ARG A 488 18.81 -20.53 -5.36
C ARG A 488 20.19 -20.25 -5.96
N ASN A 489 20.21 -19.47 -7.03
CA ASN A 489 21.43 -19.10 -7.72
C ASN A 489 22.13 -17.88 -7.09
N LYS A 490 21.70 -17.45 -5.89
CA LYS A 490 22.31 -16.39 -5.08
C LYS A 490 22.35 -15.02 -5.77
N PHE A 491 21.38 -14.77 -6.64
CA PHE A 491 21.14 -13.46 -7.24
C PHE A 491 20.22 -12.59 -6.37
N SER A 492 19.59 -13.15 -5.33
CA SER A 492 18.86 -12.39 -4.30
C SER A 492 19.78 -11.82 -3.22
N HIS A 493 19.45 -10.63 -2.72
CA HIS A 493 19.74 -10.28 -1.33
C HIS A 493 18.56 -10.71 -0.43
N THR A 494 18.34 -12.03 -0.33
CA THR A 494 17.33 -12.88 0.37
C THR A 494 16.22 -12.30 1.31
N ASN A 495 15.04 -12.98 1.26
CA ASN A 495 14.22 -13.56 2.38
C ASN A 495 12.68 -13.71 2.15
N LYS A 496 12.27 -14.91 1.71
CA LYS A 496 10.95 -15.58 1.45
C LYS A 496 9.57 -15.06 1.96
N ASP A 497 8.56 -15.34 1.10
CA ASP A 497 7.10 -15.72 1.18
C ASP A 497 6.00 -14.91 1.93
N GLN A 498 4.89 -14.56 1.22
CA GLN A 498 3.44 -14.72 1.59
C GLN A 498 2.43 -14.17 0.51
N ASP A 499 1.31 -14.88 0.24
CA ASP A 499 0.20 -14.61 -0.74
C ASP A 499 -1.18 -14.27 -0.08
N PHE A 500 -2.13 -13.60 -0.78
CA PHE A 500 -3.54 -13.31 -0.34
C PHE A 500 -4.64 -13.54 -1.45
N PRO A 501 -5.91 -13.93 -1.13
CA PRO A 501 -6.99 -14.32 -2.09
C PRO A 501 -8.03 -13.24 -2.55
N MET A 502 -8.81 -13.54 -3.63
CA MET A 502 -9.77 -12.68 -4.43
C MET A 502 -11.25 -12.61 -3.91
N MET A 503 -12.03 -11.52 -4.19
CA MET A 503 -13.47 -11.30 -3.80
C MET A 503 -14.38 -10.71 -4.94
N ASP A 504 -15.71 -11.02 -4.95
CA ASP A 504 -16.77 -10.59 -5.92
C ASP A 504 -17.73 -9.49 -5.34
N ASN A 505 -18.28 -8.58 -6.19
CA ASN A 505 -19.10 -7.40 -5.83
C ASN A 505 -20.45 -7.23 -6.58
N GLY A 506 -20.81 -8.10 -7.54
CA GLY A 506 -22.10 -8.02 -8.26
C GLY A 506 -22.26 -6.88 -9.29
N ALA A 507 -21.19 -6.19 -9.68
CA ALA A 507 -21.17 -5.29 -10.86
C ALA A 507 -21.14 -6.11 -12.16
N ALA A 508 -21.64 -5.55 -13.28
CA ALA A 508 -21.49 -6.21 -14.59
C ALA A 508 -20.02 -6.19 -15.04
N GLY A 509 -19.54 -7.33 -15.53
CA GLY A 509 -18.20 -7.48 -16.06
C GLY A 509 -17.41 -8.57 -15.34
N GLU A 510 -16.27 -8.92 -15.93
CA GLU A 510 -15.33 -9.88 -15.36
C GLU A 510 -14.54 -9.23 -14.19
N PRO A 511 -14.15 -9.98 -13.14
CA PRO A 511 -13.35 -9.44 -12.04
C PRO A 511 -12.07 -8.75 -12.52
N LEU A 512 -11.63 -7.70 -11.82
CA LEU A 512 -10.36 -7.00 -12.07
C LEU A 512 -9.20 -7.98 -12.19
N ARG A 513 -8.75 -8.18 -13.42
CA ARG A 513 -7.75 -9.18 -13.78
C ARG A 513 -6.37 -8.77 -13.23
N ALA A 514 -5.47 -9.72 -13.00
CA ALA A 514 -4.19 -9.46 -12.34
C ALA A 514 -3.37 -8.34 -13.01
N LYS A 515 -3.39 -8.27 -14.34
CA LYS A 515 -2.70 -7.25 -15.12
C LYS A 515 -3.26 -5.83 -14.95
N HIS A 516 -4.53 -5.66 -14.59
CA HIS A 516 -5.10 -4.36 -14.22
C HIS A 516 -4.66 -3.89 -12.87
N ARG A 517 -4.52 -4.80 -11.91
CA ARG A 517 -3.96 -4.47 -10.60
C ARG A 517 -2.49 -4.09 -10.69
N VAL A 518 -1.74 -4.74 -11.58
CA VAL A 518 -0.33 -4.40 -11.83
C VAL A 518 -0.21 -3.02 -12.49
N LEU A 519 -1.05 -2.70 -13.47
CA LEU A 519 -1.11 -1.37 -14.10
C LEU A 519 -1.59 -0.28 -13.13
N GLU A 520 -2.62 -0.55 -12.31
CA GLU A 520 -3.12 0.37 -11.27
C GLU A 520 -2.09 0.57 -10.15
N THR A 521 -1.38 -0.48 -9.76
CA THR A 521 -0.29 -0.39 -8.78
C THR A 521 0.87 0.43 -9.35
N GLY A 522 1.24 0.21 -10.61
CA GLY A 522 2.25 1.00 -11.31
C GLY A 522 1.84 2.47 -11.46
N ALA A 523 0.59 2.72 -11.87
CA ALA A 523 0.02 4.06 -11.98
C ALA A 523 -0.05 4.75 -10.62
N GLY A 524 -0.46 4.06 -9.56
CA GLY A 524 -0.55 4.64 -8.22
C GLY A 524 0.78 4.94 -7.54
N ILE A 525 1.88 4.39 -8.05
CA ILE A 525 3.24 4.73 -7.62
C ILE A 525 3.73 6.03 -8.30
N VAL A 526 3.25 6.34 -9.51
CA VAL A 526 3.68 7.53 -10.28
C VAL A 526 2.67 8.69 -10.25
N GLN A 527 1.40 8.42 -9.96
CA GLN A 527 0.33 9.41 -9.95
C GLN A 527 0.13 10.04 -8.56
N ASP A 528 -0.16 11.34 -8.56
CA ASP A 528 -0.40 12.08 -7.32
C ASP A 528 -1.89 12.12 -6.96
N PHE A 529 -2.33 11.22 -6.10
CA PHE A 529 -3.73 11.12 -5.64
C PHE A 529 -4.10 12.06 -4.48
N GLN A 530 -3.58 13.30 -4.43
CA GLN A 530 -3.82 14.22 -3.31
C GLN A 530 -5.29 14.36 -2.91
N PRO A 531 -6.27 14.53 -3.82
CA PRO A 531 -7.67 14.71 -3.41
C PRO A 531 -8.24 13.48 -2.69
N VAL A 532 -7.89 12.27 -3.10
CA VAL A 532 -8.35 11.03 -2.47
C VAL A 532 -7.64 10.78 -1.13
N LYS A 533 -6.38 11.21 -1.00
CA LYS A 533 -5.62 11.15 0.26
C LYS A 533 -6.17 12.06 1.37
N GLN A 534 -7.09 12.99 1.06
CA GLN A 534 -7.77 13.84 2.04
C GLN A 534 -9.01 13.20 2.67
N ILE A 535 -9.35 11.96 2.29
CA ILE A 535 -10.43 11.20 2.96
C ILE A 535 -10.00 10.89 4.40
N CYS A 536 -10.78 11.38 5.36
CA CYS A 536 -10.46 11.33 6.79
C CYS A 536 -11.49 10.57 7.64
N ALA A 537 -12.66 10.23 7.08
CA ALA A 537 -13.68 9.47 7.79
C ALA A 537 -14.35 8.42 6.88
N PHE A 538 -14.66 7.26 7.47
CA PHE A 538 -15.48 6.21 6.85
C PHE A 538 -16.75 6.00 7.67
N LEU A 539 -17.90 6.44 7.15
CA LEU A 539 -19.23 6.28 7.78
C LEU A 539 -20.07 5.24 7.03
N ASN A 540 -20.97 4.58 7.72
CA ASN A 540 -21.95 3.66 7.16
C ASN A 540 -23.37 4.07 7.61
N ALA A 541 -24.22 4.31 6.63
CA ALA A 541 -25.57 4.87 6.78
C ALA A 541 -26.57 4.11 5.91
N PHE A 542 -27.84 4.55 5.94
CA PHE A 542 -28.88 4.05 5.05
C PHE A 542 -29.62 5.20 4.40
N HIS A 543 -29.67 5.18 3.07
CA HIS A 543 -30.33 6.21 2.28
C HIS A 543 -31.67 5.71 1.76
N ILE A 544 -32.63 6.62 1.70
CA ILE A 544 -33.98 6.38 1.16
C ILE A 544 -34.22 7.23 -0.09
N TYR A 545 -34.92 6.66 -1.07
CA TYR A 545 -35.22 7.38 -2.30
C TYR A 545 -36.30 8.43 -2.05
N ALA A 546 -36.01 9.70 -2.34
CA ALA A 546 -36.95 10.79 -2.07
C ALA A 546 -38.24 10.68 -2.91
N ASP A 547 -38.16 10.10 -4.11
CA ASP A 547 -39.31 9.89 -5.00
C ASP A 547 -40.05 8.56 -4.76
N ASP A 548 -39.39 7.57 -4.15
CA ASP A 548 -39.96 6.27 -3.80
C ASP A 548 -39.46 5.79 -2.41
N PRO A 549 -40.08 6.27 -1.33
CA PRO A 549 -39.68 5.91 0.03
C PRO A 549 -39.85 4.43 0.36
N SER A 550 -40.42 3.61 -0.53
CA SER A 550 -40.53 2.17 -0.33
C SER A 550 -39.18 1.43 -0.39
N ARG A 551 -38.15 2.12 -0.88
CA ARG A 551 -36.84 1.58 -1.20
C ARG A 551 -35.76 2.28 -0.39
N CYS A 552 -34.82 1.51 0.15
CA CYS A 552 -33.67 2.02 0.86
C CYS A 552 -32.42 1.18 0.58
N VAL A 553 -31.24 1.79 0.72
CA VAL A 553 -29.94 1.18 0.42
C VAL A 553 -28.93 1.52 1.52
N GLU A 554 -28.05 0.58 1.83
CA GLU A 554 -26.89 0.84 2.68
C GLU A 554 -25.84 1.65 1.91
N ALA A 555 -25.22 2.62 2.59
CA ALA A 555 -24.31 3.57 2.01
C ALA A 555 -23.01 3.67 2.82
N ASN A 556 -21.87 3.46 2.17
CA ASN A 556 -20.53 3.54 2.76
C ASN A 556 -19.88 4.85 2.32
N HIS A 557 -19.83 5.83 3.21
CA HIS A 557 -19.34 7.17 2.96
C HIS A 557 -17.87 7.30 3.27
N TYR A 558 -17.10 7.79 2.32
CA TYR A 558 -15.69 8.15 2.50
C TYR A 558 -15.58 9.67 2.37
N CYS A 559 -15.47 10.34 3.51
CA CYS A 559 -15.65 11.78 3.63
C CYS A 559 -14.34 12.55 3.73
N SER A 560 -14.34 13.75 3.18
CA SER A 560 -13.26 14.74 3.28
C SER A 560 -13.81 16.10 3.70
N HIS A 561 -13.10 16.79 4.59
CA HIS A 561 -13.39 18.18 4.95
C HIS A 561 -12.75 19.11 3.94
N ILE A 562 -13.57 19.80 3.15
CA ILE A 562 -13.09 20.78 2.16
C ILE A 562 -12.85 22.13 2.84
N THR A 563 -13.76 22.51 3.74
CA THR A 563 -13.61 23.64 4.66
C THR A 563 -14.27 23.29 6.00
N GLU A 564 -14.19 24.17 6.99
CA GLU A 564 -14.96 24.04 8.23
C GLU A 564 -16.49 23.98 7.99
N ASP A 565 -16.97 24.49 6.85
CA ASP A 565 -18.39 24.59 6.54
C ASP A 565 -18.90 23.58 5.49
N LEU A 566 -18.00 22.86 4.82
CA LEU A 566 -18.33 21.98 3.71
C LEU A 566 -17.56 20.68 3.80
N ARG A 567 -18.30 19.59 3.86
CA ARG A 567 -17.79 18.23 3.67
C ARG A 567 -18.33 17.65 2.37
N GLN A 568 -17.55 16.76 1.79
CA GLN A 568 -18.00 15.95 0.65
C GLN A 568 -17.66 14.49 0.91
N CYS A 569 -18.51 13.58 0.46
CA CYS A 569 -18.30 12.15 0.61
C CYS A 569 -18.46 11.42 -0.72
N LEU A 570 -17.55 10.48 -0.99
CA LEU A 570 -17.75 9.45 -2.00
C LEU A 570 -18.54 8.30 -1.36
N ILE A 571 -19.64 7.88 -1.98
CA ILE A 571 -20.51 6.84 -1.44
C ILE A 571 -20.33 5.55 -2.21
N TYR A 572 -20.00 4.48 -1.50
CA TYR A 572 -19.85 3.13 -2.03
C TYR A 572 -20.92 2.17 -1.49
N ASP A 573 -21.21 1.10 -2.23
CA ASP A 573 -22.15 0.07 -1.80
C ASP A 573 -21.59 -0.91 -0.75
N SER A 574 -20.26 -0.98 -0.61
CA SER A 574 -19.58 -1.81 0.38
C SER A 574 -18.23 -1.19 0.79
N PRO A 575 -17.59 -1.67 1.87
CA PRO A 575 -16.25 -1.23 2.27
C PRO A 575 -15.11 -2.06 1.63
N LYS A 576 -15.42 -2.96 0.69
CA LYS A 576 -14.44 -3.89 0.13
C LYS A 576 -13.57 -3.20 -0.93
N PRO A 577 -12.36 -3.71 -1.23
CA PRO A 577 -11.48 -3.12 -2.24
C PRO A 577 -12.08 -2.97 -3.64
N ASN A 578 -13.12 -3.75 -3.96
CA ASN A 578 -13.83 -3.69 -5.24
C ASN A 578 -15.22 -3.04 -5.12
N ALA A 579 -15.50 -2.19 -4.13
CA ALA A 579 -16.83 -1.58 -4.00
C ALA A 579 -17.24 -0.70 -5.20
N ARG A 580 -18.54 -0.64 -5.51
CA ARG A 580 -19.10 0.25 -6.55
C ARG A 580 -19.29 1.65 -5.98
N LEU A 581 -18.81 2.68 -6.69
CA LEU A 581 -19.15 4.08 -6.38
C LEU A 581 -20.60 4.34 -6.79
N ILE A 582 -21.50 4.52 -5.83
CA ILE A 582 -22.94 4.64 -6.04
C ILE A 582 -23.47 6.06 -5.92
N GLY A 583 -22.72 6.99 -5.30
CA GLY A 583 -23.22 8.33 -5.05
C GLY A 583 -22.19 9.31 -4.52
N ILE A 584 -22.64 10.54 -4.30
CA ILE A 584 -21.95 11.57 -3.55
C ILE A 584 -22.90 12.23 -2.57
N GLU A 585 -22.34 12.73 -1.47
CA GLU A 585 -23.02 13.61 -0.54
C GLU A 585 -22.20 14.87 -0.32
N TYR A 586 -22.88 16.01 -0.21
CA TYR A 586 -22.34 17.22 0.36
C TYR A 586 -23.03 17.49 1.68
N MET A 587 -22.25 17.81 2.72
CA MET A 587 -22.78 18.27 3.99
C MET A 587 -22.32 19.68 4.27
N ILE A 588 -23.26 20.56 4.67
CA ILE A 588 -22.95 21.96 4.98
C ILE A 588 -23.48 22.38 6.33
N THR A 589 -22.82 23.37 6.93
CA THR A 589 -23.26 23.96 8.20
C THR A 589 -24.59 24.70 8.05
N PRO A 590 -25.35 24.88 9.14
CA PRO A 590 -26.58 25.67 9.13
C PRO A 590 -26.39 27.08 8.57
N ARG A 591 -25.22 27.69 8.83
CA ARG A 591 -24.86 29.02 8.32
C ARG A 591 -24.87 29.06 6.80
N LEU A 592 -24.25 28.09 6.11
CA LEU A 592 -24.28 28.04 4.64
C LEU A 592 -25.68 27.66 4.15
N TYR A 593 -26.33 26.72 4.82
CA TYR A 593 -27.66 26.26 4.44
C TYR A 593 -28.71 27.39 4.43
N GLU A 594 -28.67 28.30 5.41
CA GLU A 594 -29.57 29.45 5.47
C GLU A 594 -29.44 30.40 4.27
N THR A 595 -28.27 30.44 3.62
CA THR A 595 -28.04 31.28 2.44
C THR A 595 -28.68 30.72 1.16
N LEU A 596 -29.07 29.43 1.16
CA LEU A 596 -29.63 28.78 -0.01
C LEU A 596 -31.06 29.25 -0.29
N PRO A 597 -31.47 29.35 -1.57
CA PRO A 597 -32.87 29.56 -1.94
C PRO A 597 -33.76 28.46 -1.37
N ARG A 598 -35.02 28.79 -1.07
CA ARG A 598 -35.98 27.83 -0.48
C ARG A 598 -36.11 26.53 -1.27
N GLU A 599 -36.24 26.61 -2.59
CA GLU A 599 -36.37 25.42 -3.44
C GLU A 599 -35.14 24.51 -3.37
N GLU A 600 -33.96 25.11 -3.19
CA GLU A 600 -32.72 24.35 -3.03
C GLU A 600 -32.64 23.72 -1.63
N ARG A 601 -32.99 24.46 -0.57
CA ARG A 601 -33.04 23.95 0.82
C ARG A 601 -33.87 22.67 0.95
N ARG A 602 -34.99 22.59 0.24
CA ARG A 602 -35.88 21.41 0.24
C ARG A 602 -35.24 20.12 -0.27
N LEU A 603 -34.09 20.20 -0.94
CA LEU A 603 -33.33 19.04 -1.42
C LEU A 603 -32.36 18.47 -0.38
N TRP A 604 -32.24 19.09 0.80
CA TRP A 604 -31.31 18.69 1.84
C TRP A 604 -32.05 18.03 3.00
N HIS A 605 -31.42 17.05 3.64
CA HIS A 605 -31.95 16.33 4.78
C HIS A 605 -31.14 16.60 6.05
N SER A 606 -31.76 16.32 7.20
CA SER A 606 -31.11 16.36 8.51
C SER A 606 -30.55 15.00 8.90
N HIS A 607 -29.45 15.00 9.66
CA HIS A 607 -28.81 13.77 10.16
C HIS A 607 -29.29 13.38 11.57
N GLU A 608 -30.31 14.07 12.09
CA GLU A 608 -30.77 13.95 13.48
C GLU A 608 -31.10 12.50 13.85
N PHE A 609 -32.01 11.89 13.10
CA PHE A 609 -32.43 10.52 13.38
C PHE A 609 -31.30 9.52 13.17
N GLU A 610 -30.48 9.69 12.13
CA GLU A 610 -29.40 8.75 11.82
C GLU A 610 -28.39 8.69 12.96
N VAL A 611 -28.04 9.86 13.49
CA VAL A 611 -27.16 10.00 14.64
C VAL A 611 -27.82 9.43 15.89
N LYS A 612 -29.02 9.90 16.26
CA LYS A 612 -29.66 9.57 17.55
C LYS A 612 -30.15 8.12 17.65
N SER A 613 -30.53 7.50 16.53
CA SER A 613 -31.01 6.11 16.49
C SER A 613 -29.89 5.07 16.52
N GLY A 614 -28.63 5.48 16.36
CA GLY A 614 -27.51 4.54 16.16
C GLY A 614 -27.46 3.94 14.74
N MET A 615 -28.28 4.45 13.81
CA MET A 615 -28.27 4.01 12.41
C MET A 615 -26.97 4.42 11.71
N LEU A 616 -26.57 5.68 11.81
CA LEU A 616 -25.29 6.16 11.27
C LEU A 616 -24.18 5.66 12.18
N VAL A 617 -23.21 4.95 11.61
CA VAL A 617 -22.06 4.45 12.36
C VAL A 617 -20.77 4.77 11.64
N MET A 618 -19.68 4.80 12.40
CA MET A 618 -18.34 4.76 11.86
C MET A 618 -17.87 3.32 12.10
N PRO A 619 -17.67 2.46 11.09
CA PRO A 619 -17.21 1.09 11.33
C PRO A 619 -15.82 1.04 11.96
N VAL A 620 -15.62 0.12 12.91
CA VAL A 620 -14.35 0.01 13.67
C VAL A 620 -13.22 -0.50 12.74
N PRO A 621 -12.11 0.24 12.57
CA PRO A 621 -11.00 -0.21 11.74
C PRO A 621 -10.33 -1.45 12.33
N GLN A 622 -9.81 -2.32 11.47
CA GLN A 622 -9.16 -3.55 11.91
C GLN A 622 -7.99 -3.25 12.86
N GLY A 623 -8.07 -3.78 14.08
CA GLY A 623 -7.05 -3.56 15.11
C GLY A 623 -7.35 -2.39 16.03
N VAL A 624 -8.26 -1.47 15.69
CA VAL A 624 -8.76 -0.45 16.61
C VAL A 624 -9.81 -1.09 17.52
N PRO A 625 -9.72 -1.02 18.85
CA PRO A 625 -10.73 -1.67 19.67
C PRO A 625 -11.92 -0.76 20.03
N GLU A 626 -13.03 -1.41 20.36
CA GLU A 626 -14.37 -0.84 20.22
C GLU A 626 -14.67 0.35 21.16
N ALA A 627 -14.18 0.29 22.41
CA ALA A 627 -14.44 1.34 23.40
C ALA A 627 -13.82 2.69 23.02
N VAL A 628 -12.71 2.65 22.28
CA VAL A 628 -12.04 3.83 21.76
C VAL A 628 -12.75 4.32 20.54
N TRP A 629 -12.91 3.45 19.56
CA TRP A 629 -13.60 3.84 18.35
C TRP A 629 -14.99 4.41 18.60
N LYS A 630 -15.73 3.90 19.60
CA LYS A 630 -17.02 4.45 20.07
C LYS A 630 -16.93 5.95 20.37
N LYS A 631 -15.82 6.43 20.92
CA LYS A 631 -15.58 7.80 21.34
C LYS A 631 -15.18 8.72 20.20
N ALA A 632 -14.34 8.25 19.28
CA ALA A 632 -14.06 8.94 18.03
C ALA A 632 -15.35 9.06 17.19
N GLU A 633 -16.07 7.95 17.04
CA GLU A 633 -17.36 7.88 16.36
C GLU A 633 -18.37 8.85 16.98
N THR A 634 -18.55 8.86 18.30
CA THR A 634 -19.47 9.81 18.93
C THR A 634 -19.01 11.26 18.75
N SER A 635 -17.71 11.55 18.70
CA SER A 635 -17.20 12.89 18.33
C SER A 635 -17.64 13.28 16.92
N GLU A 636 -17.47 12.36 15.98
CA GLU A 636 -17.84 12.58 14.60
C GLU A 636 -19.35 12.84 14.48
N MET A 637 -20.16 12.10 15.24
CA MET A 637 -21.60 12.31 15.32
C MET A 637 -21.99 13.69 15.88
N GLU A 638 -21.24 14.24 16.84
CA GLU A 638 -21.45 15.61 17.36
C GLU A 638 -21.23 16.66 16.26
N GLU A 639 -20.29 16.42 15.35
CA GLU A 639 -20.00 17.32 14.24
C GLU A 639 -20.94 17.12 13.04
N VAL A 640 -21.44 15.90 12.84
CA VAL A 640 -22.36 15.57 11.73
C VAL A 640 -23.80 15.97 12.03
N ILE A 641 -24.29 15.79 13.27
CA ILE A 641 -25.69 16.09 13.62
C ILE A 641 -26.18 17.50 13.26
N PRO A 642 -25.37 18.60 13.35
CA PRO A 642 -25.83 19.92 12.94
C PRO A 642 -25.79 20.18 11.44
N LEU A 643 -25.20 19.31 10.64
CA LEU A 643 -25.06 19.53 9.20
C LEU A 643 -26.34 19.16 8.45
N TYR A 644 -26.52 19.80 7.30
CA TYR A 644 -27.52 19.39 6.31
C TYR A 644 -26.84 18.64 5.18
N GLY A 645 -27.38 17.49 4.80
CA GLY A 645 -26.85 16.60 3.75
C GLY A 645 -27.64 16.72 2.45
N LYS A 646 -26.96 16.80 1.30
CA LYS A 646 -27.58 16.65 -0.03
C LYS A 646 -26.93 15.50 -0.76
N THR A 647 -27.72 14.48 -1.00
CA THR A 647 -27.21 13.20 -1.47
C THR A 647 -27.84 12.80 -2.78
N PHE A 648 -27.00 12.39 -3.74
CA PHE A 648 -27.46 11.80 -4.99
C PHE A 648 -26.83 10.43 -5.20
N HIS A 649 -27.69 9.44 -5.48
CA HIS A 649 -27.23 8.15 -5.95
C HIS A 649 -27.31 8.10 -7.48
N PHE A 650 -26.18 7.79 -8.08
CA PHE A 650 -26.02 7.56 -9.52
C PHE A 650 -26.32 6.11 -9.91
N TRP A 651 -26.21 5.17 -8.96
CA TRP A 651 -26.50 3.75 -9.18
C TRP A 651 -27.54 3.23 -8.19
N GLN A 652 -28.66 2.75 -8.71
CA GLN A 652 -29.75 2.14 -7.93
C GLN A 652 -29.52 0.64 -7.67
N ILE A 653 -28.59 0.32 -6.75
CA ILE A 653 -28.14 -1.07 -6.53
C ILE A 653 -29.21 -2.05 -6.03
N ASP A 654 -30.28 -1.55 -5.40
CA ASP A 654 -31.39 -2.36 -4.88
C ASP A 654 -32.27 -2.97 -5.99
N ARG A 655 -32.22 -2.42 -7.21
CA ARG A 655 -32.91 -2.99 -8.38
C ARG A 655 -32.21 -4.24 -8.93
N GLY A 656 -30.98 -4.52 -8.48
CA GLY A 656 -30.13 -5.56 -9.06
C GLY A 656 -29.56 -5.18 -10.43
N ASP A 657 -29.65 -3.90 -10.82
CA ASP A 657 -29.05 -3.42 -12.07
C ASP A 657 -27.52 -3.56 -11.96
N THR A 658 -26.93 -4.22 -12.96
CA THR A 658 -25.49 -4.54 -12.98
C THR A 658 -24.63 -3.38 -13.52
N VAL A 659 -25.25 -2.30 -13.99
CA VAL A 659 -24.63 -1.00 -14.37
C VAL A 659 -25.54 0.16 -13.90
N PRO A 660 -25.03 1.41 -13.73
CA PRO A 660 -25.82 2.52 -13.23
C PRO A 660 -26.84 3.03 -14.27
N LEU A 661 -28.09 2.55 -14.18
CA LEU A 661 -29.16 2.94 -15.10
C LEU A 661 -30.11 4.01 -14.52
N GLY A 662 -30.50 4.94 -15.39
CA GLY A 662 -31.49 5.98 -15.10
C GLY A 662 -30.87 7.29 -14.63
N MET A 663 -31.74 8.25 -14.29
CA MET A 663 -31.30 9.55 -13.76
C MET A 663 -30.80 9.40 -12.32
N PRO A 664 -29.84 10.23 -11.88
CA PRO A 664 -29.43 10.32 -10.49
C PRO A 664 -30.66 10.55 -9.61
N LYS A 665 -30.74 9.82 -8.51
CA LYS A 665 -31.85 9.92 -7.57
C LYS A 665 -31.44 10.76 -6.38
N LEU A 666 -32.29 11.74 -6.06
CA LEU A 666 -32.18 12.45 -4.79
C LEU A 666 -32.46 11.44 -3.67
N MET A 667 -31.51 11.35 -2.75
CA MET A 667 -31.62 10.52 -1.58
C MET A 667 -31.87 11.41 -0.37
N GLY A 668 -32.59 10.87 0.59
CA GLY A 668 -32.72 11.46 1.89
C GLY A 668 -32.40 10.47 2.99
N SER A 669 -32.64 10.95 4.20
CA SER A 669 -32.49 10.20 5.44
C SER A 669 -33.86 9.92 6.07
N PHE A 670 -33.90 8.89 6.91
CA PHE A 670 -35.05 8.62 7.76
C PHE A 670 -35.15 9.69 8.85
N VAL A 671 -36.36 10.06 9.27
CA VAL A 671 -36.58 11.08 10.32
C VAL A 671 -37.11 10.49 11.63
N ASP A 672 -37.68 9.28 11.59
CA ASP A 672 -38.10 8.53 12.78
C ASP A 672 -38.23 7.02 12.50
N GLU A 673 -38.28 6.22 13.57
CA GLU A 673 -38.30 4.75 13.50
C GLU A 673 -39.63 4.20 12.95
N ASP A 674 -40.75 4.85 13.25
CA ASP A 674 -42.08 4.44 12.79
C ASP A 674 -42.23 4.66 11.28
N MET A 675 -41.69 5.76 10.77
CA MET A 675 -41.59 6.04 9.36
C MET A 675 -40.67 5.02 8.70
N ALA A 676 -39.46 4.79 9.23
CA ALA A 676 -38.52 3.84 8.65
C ALA A 676 -39.14 2.43 8.50
N LYS A 677 -39.87 1.95 9.53
CA LYS A 677 -40.59 0.67 9.50
C LYS A 677 -41.76 0.65 8.52
N ARG A 678 -42.49 1.76 8.38
CA ARG A 678 -43.62 1.86 7.44
C ARG A 678 -43.19 1.97 5.99
N THR A 679 -42.09 2.68 5.73
CA THR A 679 -41.68 3.02 4.37
C THR A 679 -40.78 1.94 3.78
N CYS A 680 -39.72 1.48 4.46
CA CYS A 680 -38.82 0.46 3.92
C CYS A 680 -38.92 -0.86 4.72
N PRO A 681 -39.74 -1.85 4.30
CA PRO A 681 -39.96 -3.09 5.07
C PRO A 681 -38.70 -3.93 5.30
N SER A 682 -37.67 -3.77 4.47
CA SER A 682 -36.38 -4.45 4.62
C SER A 682 -35.42 -3.76 5.60
N PHE A 683 -35.74 -2.56 6.06
CA PHE A 683 -34.83 -1.71 6.83
C PHE A 683 -34.30 -2.37 8.11
N GLU A 684 -35.17 -2.99 8.90
CA GLU A 684 -34.74 -3.65 10.15
C GLU A 684 -33.76 -4.79 9.88
N LYS A 685 -34.03 -5.61 8.86
CA LYS A 685 -33.13 -6.70 8.47
C LYS A 685 -31.79 -6.16 7.95
N MET A 686 -31.82 -5.08 7.16
CA MET A 686 -30.60 -4.45 6.65
C MET A 686 -29.73 -3.90 7.79
N LEU A 687 -30.35 -3.34 8.83
CA LEU A 687 -29.67 -2.92 10.04
C LEU A 687 -29.05 -4.11 10.79
N GLU A 688 -29.79 -5.19 10.99
CA GLU A 688 -29.28 -6.42 11.64
C GLU A 688 -28.08 -7.01 10.89
N ASP A 689 -28.17 -7.10 9.55
CA ASP A 689 -27.11 -7.62 8.70
C ASP A 689 -25.85 -6.74 8.79
N ARG A 690 -26.02 -5.40 8.78
CA ARG A 690 -24.93 -4.43 8.95
C ARG A 690 -24.30 -4.56 10.34
N ASP A 691 -25.13 -4.59 11.37
CA ASP A 691 -24.70 -4.67 12.77
C ASP A 691 -23.89 -5.96 13.01
N GLN A 692 -24.30 -7.08 12.43
CA GLN A 692 -23.52 -8.31 12.46
C GLN A 692 -22.18 -8.18 11.73
N ARG A 693 -22.17 -7.59 10.52
CA ARG A 693 -20.95 -7.48 9.71
C ARG A 693 -19.88 -6.58 10.34
N PHE A 694 -20.31 -5.47 10.95
CA PHE A 694 -19.38 -4.53 11.58
C PHE A 694 -19.25 -4.71 13.09
N ASN A 695 -19.92 -5.72 13.67
CA ASN A 695 -19.99 -5.95 15.10
C ASN A 695 -20.42 -4.68 15.87
N VAL A 696 -21.62 -4.18 15.53
CA VAL A 696 -22.23 -2.96 16.09
C VAL A 696 -23.45 -3.32 16.93
N ASP A 697 -23.61 -2.67 18.09
CA ASP A 697 -24.87 -2.64 18.84
C ASP A 697 -25.53 -1.26 18.70
N ARG A 698 -26.52 -1.15 17.79
CA ARG A 698 -27.20 0.13 17.52
C ARG A 698 -27.91 0.73 18.73
N LYS A 699 -28.41 -0.08 19.67
CA LYS A 699 -29.10 0.42 20.87
C LYS A 699 -28.10 1.04 21.84
N ASP A 700 -26.93 0.43 21.98
CA ASP A 700 -25.82 1.02 22.73
C ASP A 700 -25.31 2.31 22.06
N LYS A 701 -25.22 2.34 20.72
CA LYS A 701 -24.89 3.58 19.98
C LYS A 701 -25.93 4.68 20.26
N ALA A 702 -27.22 4.39 20.10
CA ALA A 702 -28.31 5.34 20.37
C ALA A 702 -28.23 5.90 21.79
N LYS A 703 -28.13 5.02 22.79
CA LYS A 703 -28.01 5.39 24.20
C LYS A 703 -26.79 6.26 24.46
N SER A 704 -25.66 5.94 23.85
CA SER A 704 -24.42 6.70 24.00
C SER A 704 -24.49 8.10 23.38
N ARG A 705 -25.48 8.37 22.52
CA ARG A 705 -25.66 9.64 21.81
C ARG A 705 -26.85 10.44 22.34
N GLU A 706 -27.54 9.96 23.39
CA GLU A 706 -28.67 10.65 24.02
C GLU A 706 -28.32 12.07 24.46
N TYR A 707 -27.08 12.29 24.92
CA TYR A 707 -26.60 13.58 25.40
C TYR A 707 -26.36 14.62 24.29
N ILE A 708 -26.20 14.19 23.03
CA ILE A 708 -25.91 15.08 21.92
C ILE A 708 -27.12 16.00 21.69
N GLU A 709 -26.90 17.31 21.78
CA GLU A 709 -27.96 18.31 21.59
C GLU A 709 -28.46 18.28 20.14
N ILE A 710 -29.78 18.29 19.97
CA ILE A 710 -30.40 18.32 18.66
C ILE A 710 -30.52 19.79 18.24
N PRO A 711 -29.85 20.21 17.16
CA PRO A 711 -29.93 21.58 16.69
C PRO A 711 -31.34 21.88 16.17
N LYS A 712 -31.77 23.13 16.27
CA LYS A 712 -33.07 23.55 15.72
C LYS A 712 -33.08 23.34 14.21
N LYS A 713 -33.77 22.30 13.75
CA LYS A 713 -33.96 22.00 12.34
C LYS A 713 -34.70 23.14 11.63
N HIS A 714 -34.18 23.56 10.48
CA HIS A 714 -34.82 24.55 9.62
C HIS A 714 -36.07 23.95 8.96
N PRO A 715 -37.20 24.67 8.89
CA PRO A 715 -38.48 24.11 8.41
C PRO A 715 -38.48 23.65 6.95
N ASP A 716 -37.59 24.18 6.10
CA ASP A 716 -37.46 23.73 4.71
C ASP A 716 -36.63 22.42 4.56
N ALA A 717 -35.87 22.01 5.57
CA ALA A 717 -35.09 20.76 5.50
C ALA A 717 -36.03 19.54 5.53
N ASP A 718 -35.56 18.39 5.04
CA ASP A 718 -36.36 17.17 4.92
C ASP A 718 -37.61 17.36 4.04
N GLY A 719 -37.60 18.38 3.16
CA GLY A 719 -38.79 18.86 2.44
C GLY A 719 -39.46 17.82 1.54
N PHE A 720 -38.74 16.78 1.11
CA PHE A 720 -39.31 15.68 0.35
C PHE A 720 -40.33 14.84 1.16
N TRP A 721 -40.18 14.76 2.48
CA TRP A 721 -41.16 14.08 3.34
C TRP A 721 -42.50 14.83 3.38
N GLU A 722 -42.47 16.16 3.42
CA GLU A 722 -43.69 16.97 3.32
C GLU A 722 -44.44 16.75 2.00
N ASP A 723 -43.71 16.52 0.90
CA ASP A 723 -44.31 16.27 -0.40
C ASP A 723 -44.91 14.87 -0.51
N GLN A 724 -44.35 13.89 0.21
CA GLN A 724 -44.91 12.55 0.34
C GLN A 724 -46.17 12.54 1.20
N ASP A 725 -46.19 13.24 2.33
CA ASP A 725 -47.38 13.38 3.17
C ASP A 725 -48.52 14.10 2.43
N LYS A 726 -48.21 15.10 1.60
CA LYS A 726 -49.19 15.75 0.72
C LYS A 726 -49.70 14.83 -0.39
N LYS A 727 -48.87 13.92 -0.92
CA LYS A 727 -49.29 12.92 -1.92
C LYS A 727 -50.18 11.84 -1.30
N ALA A 728 -49.84 11.36 -0.11
CA ALA A 728 -50.61 10.34 0.62
C ALA A 728 -51.98 10.85 1.11
N ASN A 729 -52.12 12.16 1.35
CA ASN A 729 -53.37 12.80 1.80
C ASN A 729 -54.16 13.49 0.67
N ARG A 730 -53.83 13.27 -0.61
CA ARG A 730 -54.69 13.67 -1.72
C ARG A 730 -55.85 12.65 -1.84
N PRO A 731 -57.12 13.11 -1.84
CA PRO A 731 -58.29 12.24 -1.89
C PRO A 731 -58.37 11.40 -3.16
#